data_AF-A0A7C3J0M4-F1
#
_entry.id   AF-A0A7C3J0M4-F1
#
_cell.length_a   1.000
_cell.length_b   1.000
_cell.length_c   1.000
_cell.angle_alpha   90.00
_cell.angle_beta   90.00
_cell.angle_gamma   90.00
#
_symmetry.space_group_name_H-M   'P 1'
#
loop_
_entity.id
_entity.type
_entity.pdbx_description
1 polymer ?
#
loop_
_entity_poly.entity_id
_entity_poly.type
_entity_poly.pdbx_seq_one_letter_code
_entity_poly.pdbx_strand_id
1 'polypeptide(L)'
;MLLRSLSLLTPRASRLTFLLFIGTALAAAPEPAEVTVYGAEGHRTVETLVPGDWVEGSSWPAMLCPYARGRELRFEVQGPRLLVSEDGAPPRLVAIRADGLGGEEAIRQALARGKGPLAILCAARSLPALPPLPEGREIALAVFNAAQADLPRIAALRGVTALCLANAHVRDLAPLTTLPGLRSLDVRDCMSLCDLDPVGRMKGLATLSLAWTDVADLRPLSALRGLGGLRLRACEGIEDLAPLAALTGLTALELSDCPRVTDLAPLARLAGLKALTLDSVSGGYAGLADIRPLAGLQDLRVLSLRGCPKVRDLAPLAKLTRLEALRLAAWSAMDLRGLASLPQLARLELFAATDDAEEEVRVADLGPVAALRALEALVLPAVNDDDLKLIAGIGSLKALEFSGYRVRSLEPLARLQALASLVIREGCPSVADLAPLGRLPCLAELELGHCEKVTSLEPLAALRGLRSLALGGWEKLPDLAPLAQLTALMALSLSGCDTLSDLRPLAGLKSLRWLDLSHCGAVEDLAPLAGLPSLTHLALTGCGAADLAPLAGLGTLVALQLRGCGAVADLTPLAGLKGLQYLDLAECGGVTDLKPLAGLVGLVSLDLACGESIEPVPGADENAPRASQVRFADPERGLAVADLSPLAALTRLYWIDLTGCARARTLNGLQALERVTELHLDAFKEITDLKPLAPLTGLVELDVRGADKLEDLAPLASLTRLESLTLRGGGRIADLTPLAGLAELRLLDLSRCPKVADLRPLAGLTRLDSLWLDECVAVRDLRPLAALTELTFLNLQGCTAVADLTPLAKLARLQVLHLTGCKEVRDLGPLAVLEDLEVLDLDDCAGVADLRPLEKLPRLSRLFLRGCPRVPEEQIDRLAERPGLTLLRKRATVEHEDIRELERTLKEADRP
;
A
#
# COMPACT_ATOMS: atom_id res chain seq x y z
N MET A 1 7.97 -7.09 6.43
CA MET A 1 6.59 -6.94 6.96
C MET A 1 5.99 -5.55 6.71
N LEU A 2 6.71 -4.43 6.90
CA LEU A 2 6.22 -3.07 6.54
C LEU A 2 6.26 -2.73 5.02
N LEU A 3 6.86 -3.59 4.19
CA LEU A 3 6.88 -3.48 2.72
C LEU A 3 5.79 -4.28 2.00
N ARG A 4 5.06 -5.16 2.71
CA ARG A 4 3.94 -5.94 2.16
C ARG A 4 2.64 -5.13 2.05
N SER A 5 2.60 -3.92 2.61
CA SER A 5 1.40 -3.06 2.68
C SER A 5 1.28 -2.03 1.54
N LEU A 6 2.13 -2.09 0.52
CA LEU A 6 2.01 -1.26 -0.70
C LEU A 6 1.37 -2.00 -1.89
N SER A 7 1.01 -3.28 -1.73
CA SER A 7 0.34 -4.09 -2.77
C SER A 7 -1.20 -4.10 -2.67
N LEU A 8 -1.80 -3.50 -1.65
CA LEU A 8 -3.25 -3.33 -1.56
C LEU A 8 -3.67 -2.00 -2.20
N LEU A 9 -3.91 -2.04 -3.51
CA LEU A 9 -4.22 -0.85 -4.30
C LEU A 9 -5.69 -0.42 -4.10
N THR A 10 -5.92 0.53 -3.18
CA THR A 10 -7.12 1.40 -3.17
C THR A 10 -7.28 2.13 -4.53
N PRO A 11 -8.42 2.79 -4.83
CA PRO A 11 -8.63 3.57 -6.06
C PRO A 11 -7.57 4.66 -6.35
N ARG A 12 -6.76 5.06 -5.36
CA ARG A 12 -5.64 6.00 -5.53
C ARG A 12 -4.39 5.32 -6.10
N ALA A 13 -4.21 4.04 -5.84
CA ALA A 13 -3.05 3.32 -6.29
C ALA A 13 -3.25 2.77 -7.71
N SER A 14 -4.48 2.51 -8.14
CA SER A 14 -4.83 2.38 -9.57
C SER A 14 -4.60 3.65 -10.39
N ARG A 15 -4.54 4.85 -9.78
CA ARG A 15 -4.12 6.11 -10.47
C ARG A 15 -2.61 6.18 -10.65
N LEU A 16 -1.82 5.80 -9.63
CA LEU A 16 -0.36 5.72 -9.74
C LEU A 16 0.04 4.64 -10.76
N THR A 17 -0.62 3.48 -10.70
CA THR A 17 -0.45 2.37 -11.63
C THR A 17 -0.93 2.75 -13.04
N PHE A 18 -1.97 3.57 -13.19
CA PHE A 18 -2.41 4.13 -14.47
C PHE A 18 -1.41 5.15 -15.05
N LEU A 19 -0.79 5.99 -14.21
CA LEU A 19 0.28 6.91 -14.63
C LEU A 19 1.58 6.17 -14.99
N LEU A 20 1.94 5.14 -14.22
CA LEU A 20 3.01 4.19 -14.52
C LEU A 20 2.75 3.42 -15.81
N PHE A 21 1.48 3.06 -16.07
CA PHE A 21 1.03 2.41 -17.29
C PHE A 21 1.05 3.36 -18.50
N ILE A 22 0.65 4.62 -18.33
CA ILE A 22 0.80 5.66 -19.38
C ILE A 22 2.28 5.89 -19.67
N GLY A 23 3.14 5.96 -18.64
CA GLY A 23 4.58 6.08 -18.80
C GLY A 23 5.20 4.92 -19.59
N THR A 24 4.80 3.68 -19.29
CA THR A 24 5.25 2.47 -20.01
C THR A 24 4.67 2.37 -21.42
N ALA A 25 3.43 2.79 -21.64
CA ALA A 25 2.80 2.90 -22.97
C ALA A 25 3.50 3.94 -23.85
N LEU A 26 3.93 5.07 -23.27
CA LEU A 26 4.69 6.12 -23.96
C LEU A 26 6.14 5.70 -24.24
N ALA A 27 6.75 4.88 -23.36
CA ALA A 27 8.09 4.32 -23.58
C ALA A 27 8.17 3.34 -24.77
N ALA A 28 7.03 2.81 -25.22
CA ALA A 28 6.95 1.97 -26.41
C ALA A 28 6.90 2.78 -27.72
N ALA A 29 6.69 4.11 -27.67
CA ALA A 29 6.60 4.97 -28.83
C ALA A 29 8.01 5.40 -29.33
N PRO A 30 8.30 5.34 -30.64
CA PRO A 30 9.64 5.61 -31.20
C PRO A 30 10.06 7.10 -31.25
N GLU A 31 9.18 8.04 -30.88
CA GLU A 31 9.47 9.49 -30.85
C GLU A 31 9.12 10.11 -29.48
N PRO A 32 9.82 11.18 -29.04
CA PRO A 32 9.43 11.94 -27.86
C PRO A 32 8.00 12.48 -28.02
N ALA A 33 7.11 12.05 -27.13
CA ALA A 33 5.71 12.45 -27.14
C ALA A 33 5.49 13.58 -26.13
N GLU A 34 4.94 14.71 -26.60
CA GLU A 34 4.36 15.72 -25.71
C GLU A 34 3.14 15.10 -25.04
N VAL A 35 3.22 14.90 -23.73
CA VAL A 35 2.07 14.47 -22.94
C VAL A 35 1.31 15.72 -22.53
N THR A 36 0.20 15.97 -23.19
CA THR A 36 -0.74 17.01 -22.74
C THR A 36 -1.67 16.39 -21.73
N VAL A 37 -1.44 16.70 -20.47
CA VAL A 37 -2.28 16.24 -19.37
C VAL A 37 -3.42 17.24 -19.19
N TYR A 38 -4.65 16.82 -19.46
CA TYR A 38 -5.84 17.67 -19.30
C TYR A 38 -6.40 17.54 -17.88
N GLY A 39 -6.21 18.57 -17.04
CA GLY A 39 -6.96 18.70 -15.79
C GLY A 39 -8.39 19.17 -16.03
N ALA A 40 -9.31 18.88 -15.09
CA ALA A 40 -10.73 19.22 -15.18
C ALA A 40 -11.07 20.72 -15.41
N GLU A 41 -10.09 21.62 -15.34
CA GLU A 41 -10.26 23.08 -15.56
C GLU A 41 -9.62 23.59 -16.87
N GLY A 42 -9.27 22.71 -17.82
CA GLY A 42 -8.81 23.15 -19.15
C GLY A 42 -7.39 23.76 -19.21
N HIS A 43 -6.60 23.63 -18.14
CA HIS A 43 -5.20 24.06 -18.16
C HIS A 43 -4.29 23.03 -18.82
N ARG A 44 -3.57 23.48 -19.86
CA ARG A 44 -2.55 22.71 -20.58
C ARG A 44 -1.22 22.77 -19.82
N THR A 45 -0.72 21.63 -19.36
CA THR A 45 0.70 21.43 -19.05
C THR A 45 1.30 20.53 -20.12
N VAL A 46 2.31 21.05 -20.81
CA VAL A 46 3.08 20.33 -21.83
C VAL A 46 4.44 20.01 -21.21
N GLU A 47 4.69 18.72 -20.97
CA GLU A 47 6.04 18.25 -20.63
C GLU A 47 6.50 17.22 -21.66
N THR A 48 7.79 17.27 -21.96
CA THR A 48 8.45 16.39 -22.92
C THR A 48 9.11 15.25 -22.13
N LEU A 49 8.48 14.08 -22.11
CA LEU A 49 9.09 12.89 -21.49
C LEU A 49 10.14 12.31 -22.45
N VAL A 50 11.38 12.15 -21.97
CA VAL A 50 12.48 11.54 -22.72
C VAL A 50 12.60 10.07 -22.29
N PRO A 51 12.68 9.10 -23.22
CA PRO A 51 12.91 7.70 -22.87
C PRO A 51 14.25 7.51 -22.13
N GLY A 52 14.21 7.14 -20.84
CA GLY A 52 15.41 6.79 -20.07
C GLY A 52 15.50 7.35 -18.64
N ASP A 53 14.62 8.26 -18.21
CA ASP A 53 14.65 8.86 -16.87
C ASP A 53 13.80 8.10 -15.85
N TRP A 54 14.03 6.78 -15.73
CA TRP A 54 13.25 5.90 -14.87
C TRP A 54 13.99 5.62 -13.56
N VAL A 55 13.57 6.26 -12.47
CA VAL A 55 14.00 5.95 -11.09
C VAL A 55 12.79 5.94 -10.17
N GLU A 56 12.09 4.81 -10.09
CA GLU A 56 11.22 4.50 -8.94
C GLU A 56 12.14 4.39 -7.71
N GLY A 57 11.97 5.31 -6.75
CA GLY A 57 12.91 5.55 -5.64
C GLY A 57 13.38 7.01 -5.55
N SER A 58 13.25 7.78 -6.64
CA SER A 58 12.80 9.16 -6.43
C SER A 58 11.34 9.05 -6.05
N SER A 59 10.95 9.66 -4.95
CA SER A 59 9.56 9.90 -4.62
C SER A 59 8.86 10.48 -5.86
N TRP A 60 8.19 9.63 -6.65
CA TRP A 60 7.32 10.07 -7.75
C TRP A 60 5.98 10.65 -7.25
N PRO A 61 5.74 10.74 -5.92
CA PRO A 61 4.93 11.82 -5.35
C PRO A 61 5.71 13.12 -5.05
N ALA A 62 7.05 13.12 -4.91
CA ALA A 62 7.84 14.32 -4.63
C ALA A 62 8.60 14.94 -5.82
N MET A 63 8.69 14.31 -6.99
CA MET A 63 9.02 15.03 -8.23
C MET A 63 7.85 15.91 -8.73
N LEU A 64 6.64 15.68 -8.21
CA LEU A 64 5.53 16.63 -8.25
C LEU A 64 5.60 17.67 -7.10
N CYS A 65 6.63 17.68 -6.25
CA CYS A 65 6.89 18.75 -5.26
C CYS A 65 8.23 19.41 -5.60
N PRO A 66 8.23 20.41 -6.50
CA PRO A 66 7.94 21.79 -6.06
C PRO A 66 6.90 22.53 -6.92
N TYR A 67 6.25 21.86 -7.89
CA TYR A 67 5.26 22.49 -8.79
C TYR A 67 3.81 21.96 -8.66
N ALA A 68 3.54 20.93 -7.86
CA ALA A 68 2.18 20.40 -7.63
C ALA A 68 1.66 20.47 -6.18
N ARG A 69 2.42 21.00 -5.21
CA ARG A 69 1.87 21.51 -3.94
C ARG A 69 1.15 22.86 -4.19
N GLY A 70 -0.01 22.78 -4.84
CA GLY A 70 -0.82 23.95 -5.20
C GLY A 70 -1.72 23.80 -6.43
N ARG A 71 -1.64 22.69 -7.16
CA ARG A 71 -2.58 22.34 -8.24
C ARG A 71 -2.99 20.89 -8.05
N GLU A 72 -4.20 20.68 -7.54
CA GLU A 72 -4.87 19.40 -7.72
C GLU A 72 -4.99 19.16 -9.23
N LEU A 73 -4.21 18.25 -9.78
CA LEU A 73 -4.59 17.60 -11.02
C LEU A 73 -5.78 16.68 -10.69
N ARG A 74 -6.99 17.28 -10.68
CA ARG A 74 -8.26 16.56 -10.60
C ARG A 74 -8.44 15.76 -11.89
N PHE A 75 -8.30 14.44 -11.82
CA PHE A 75 -8.84 13.52 -12.83
C PHE A 75 -10.07 12.84 -12.25
N GLU A 76 -11.23 13.29 -12.71
CA GLU A 76 -12.53 12.69 -12.41
C GLU A 76 -12.73 11.50 -13.36
N VAL A 77 -12.77 10.26 -12.84
CA VAL A 77 -13.06 9.07 -13.66
C VAL A 77 -14.56 8.77 -13.56
N GLN A 78 -15.33 9.35 -14.47
CA GLN A 78 -16.77 9.07 -14.62
C GLN A 78 -17.00 7.95 -15.64
N GLY A 79 -17.27 6.71 -15.18
CA GLY A 79 -17.74 5.60 -16.02
C GLY A 79 -16.83 5.20 -17.21
N PRO A 80 -17.29 4.33 -18.13
CA PRO A 80 -16.55 3.99 -19.34
C PRO A 80 -16.60 5.18 -20.31
N ARG A 81 -15.72 6.17 -20.15
CA ARG A 81 -15.62 7.33 -21.05
C ARG A 81 -14.36 7.26 -21.90
N LEU A 82 -14.52 7.48 -23.20
CA LEU A 82 -13.44 7.83 -24.12
C LEU A 82 -12.89 9.21 -23.73
N LEU A 83 -11.59 9.30 -23.45
CA LEU A 83 -10.88 10.59 -23.44
C LEU A 83 -10.40 10.87 -24.87
N VAL A 84 -11.01 11.85 -25.54
CA VAL A 84 -10.58 12.37 -26.86
C VAL A 84 -10.30 13.86 -26.69
N SER A 85 -9.18 14.37 -27.21
CA SER A 85 -8.95 15.82 -27.23
C SER A 85 -9.95 16.49 -28.18
N GLU A 86 -10.61 17.58 -27.73
CA GLU A 86 -11.65 18.28 -28.51
C GLU A 86 -11.07 19.18 -29.63
N ASP A 87 -9.76 19.32 -29.74
CA ASP A 87 -9.11 20.30 -30.62
C ASP A 87 -8.51 19.68 -31.89
N GLY A 88 -9.33 19.09 -32.79
CA GLY A 88 -9.06 18.93 -34.24
C GLY A 88 -7.70 18.40 -34.77
N ALA A 89 -6.79 17.95 -33.90
CA ALA A 89 -5.44 17.48 -34.18
C ALA A 89 -5.39 15.95 -34.04
N PRO A 90 -4.47 15.24 -34.74
CA PRO A 90 -4.48 13.78 -34.75
C PRO A 90 -4.30 13.22 -33.33
N PRO A 91 -5.01 12.14 -32.95
CA PRO A 91 -5.08 11.72 -31.55
C PRO A 91 -3.75 11.07 -31.11
N ARG A 92 -3.13 11.60 -30.05
CA ARG A 92 -2.02 10.96 -29.32
C ARG A 92 -2.60 10.34 -28.04
N LEU A 93 -2.68 9.00 -28.02
CA LEU A 93 -3.16 8.12 -26.95
C LEU A 93 -4.64 8.29 -26.53
N VAL A 94 -5.47 7.27 -26.81
CA VAL A 94 -6.83 7.17 -26.25
C VAL A 94 -6.78 6.18 -25.08
N ALA A 95 -7.14 6.61 -23.87
CA ALA A 95 -7.20 5.74 -22.70
C ALA A 95 -8.65 5.32 -22.39
N ILE A 96 -8.89 4.02 -22.18
CA ILE A 96 -10.23 3.48 -21.89
C ILE A 96 -10.16 2.64 -20.63
N ARG A 97 -11.03 2.93 -19.66
CA ARG A 97 -11.29 2.07 -18.51
C ARG A 97 -12.49 1.17 -18.79
N ALA A 98 -12.26 -0.13 -18.91
CA ALA A 98 -13.26 -1.12 -19.29
C ALA A 98 -13.70 -1.98 -18.09
N ASP A 99 -14.38 -1.34 -17.14
CA ASP A 99 -14.95 -2.03 -15.97
C ASP A 99 -16.47 -2.23 -16.21
N GLY A 100 -16.96 -3.47 -16.19
CA GLY A 100 -18.39 -3.81 -16.26
C GLY A 100 -19.02 -3.95 -17.66
N LEU A 101 -20.35 -4.16 -17.70
CA LEU A 101 -21.19 -4.52 -18.88
C LEU A 101 -21.22 -3.49 -20.04
N GLY A 102 -20.50 -2.37 -19.95
CA GLY A 102 -20.40 -1.33 -20.99
C GLY A 102 -19.00 -1.14 -21.59
N GLY A 103 -17.98 -1.85 -21.09
CA GLY A 103 -16.59 -1.69 -21.53
C GLY A 103 -16.35 -2.10 -22.99
N GLU A 104 -17.06 -3.13 -23.47
CA GLU A 104 -16.93 -3.62 -24.85
C GLU A 104 -17.38 -2.60 -25.89
N GLU A 105 -18.45 -1.85 -25.61
CA GLU A 105 -18.99 -0.83 -26.51
C GLU A 105 -18.09 0.42 -26.53
N ALA A 106 -17.53 0.82 -25.38
CA ALA A 106 -16.56 1.90 -25.32
C ALA A 106 -15.27 1.58 -26.10
N ILE A 107 -14.79 0.33 -26.01
CA ILE A 107 -13.65 -0.15 -26.80
C ILE A 107 -13.99 -0.16 -28.30
N ARG A 108 -15.17 -0.67 -28.70
CA ARG A 108 -15.63 -0.64 -30.11
C ARG A 108 -15.71 0.79 -30.66
N GLN A 109 -16.24 1.74 -29.90
CA GLN A 109 -16.32 3.14 -30.31
C GLN A 109 -14.94 3.81 -30.43
N ALA A 110 -14.00 3.50 -29.56
CA ALA A 110 -12.62 4.01 -29.66
C ALA A 110 -11.84 3.42 -30.84
N LEU A 111 -12.07 2.14 -31.12
CA LEU A 111 -11.49 1.48 -32.29
C LEU A 111 -12.04 2.09 -33.59
N ALA A 112 -13.29 2.54 -33.60
CA ALA A 112 -13.92 3.21 -34.74
C ALA A 112 -13.48 4.69 -34.95
N ARG A 113 -12.99 5.38 -33.90
CA ARG A 113 -12.78 6.85 -33.89
C ARG A 113 -11.34 7.36 -34.08
N GLY A 114 -10.37 6.55 -34.49
CA GLY A 114 -9.01 7.10 -34.73
C GLY A 114 -7.97 6.13 -35.28
N LYS A 115 -6.83 6.68 -35.74
CA LYS A 115 -5.68 5.93 -36.28
C LYS A 115 -4.44 5.90 -35.36
N GLY A 116 -4.47 6.56 -34.19
CA GLY A 116 -3.32 6.67 -33.26
C GLY A 116 -3.24 5.56 -32.19
N PRO A 117 -2.14 5.49 -31.40
CA PRO A 117 -1.95 4.48 -30.37
C PRO A 117 -3.08 4.48 -29.32
N LEU A 118 -3.41 3.30 -28.79
CA LEU A 118 -4.55 3.07 -27.90
C LEU A 118 -4.08 2.43 -26.58
N ALA A 119 -4.46 3.01 -25.45
CA ALA A 119 -4.22 2.45 -24.12
C ALA A 119 -5.54 1.91 -23.55
N ILE A 120 -5.58 0.63 -23.22
CA ILE A 120 -6.76 -0.03 -22.66
C ILE A 120 -6.43 -0.48 -21.24
N LEU A 121 -7.20 0.00 -20.28
CA LEU A 121 -7.16 -0.38 -18.89
C LEU A 121 -8.36 -1.28 -18.58
N CYS A 122 -8.09 -2.52 -18.19
CA CYS A 122 -9.09 -3.48 -17.74
C CYS A 122 -8.85 -3.80 -16.26
N ALA A 123 -9.70 -3.29 -15.36
CA ALA A 123 -9.71 -3.67 -13.96
C ALA A 123 -10.86 -4.66 -13.71
N ALA A 124 -10.78 -5.83 -14.33
CA ALA A 124 -11.80 -6.87 -14.25
C ALA A 124 -11.16 -8.25 -13.99
N ARG A 125 -11.84 -9.12 -13.23
CA ARG A 125 -11.40 -10.50 -12.94
C ARG A 125 -11.15 -11.36 -14.21
N SER A 126 -11.65 -10.92 -15.37
CA SER A 126 -11.49 -11.56 -16.68
C SER A 126 -11.42 -10.51 -17.80
N LEU A 127 -10.60 -10.77 -18.83
CA LEU A 127 -10.51 -9.92 -20.01
C LEU A 127 -11.88 -9.83 -20.72
N PRO A 128 -12.47 -8.64 -20.96
CA PRO A 128 -13.71 -8.51 -21.73
C PRO A 128 -13.52 -9.04 -23.17
N ALA A 129 -14.60 -9.39 -23.87
CA ALA A 129 -14.50 -9.89 -25.25
C ALA A 129 -14.07 -8.75 -26.18
N LEU A 130 -12.76 -8.63 -26.39
CA LEU A 130 -12.20 -7.63 -27.28
C LEU A 130 -12.57 -7.97 -28.73
N PRO A 131 -13.12 -7.02 -29.51
CA PRO A 131 -13.29 -7.20 -30.94
C PRO A 131 -11.92 -7.36 -31.62
N PRO A 132 -11.85 -7.99 -32.81
CA PRO A 132 -10.60 -8.08 -33.56
C PRO A 132 -10.01 -6.69 -33.78
N LEU A 133 -8.79 -6.50 -33.29
CA LEU A 133 -8.11 -5.22 -33.31
C LEU A 133 -7.63 -4.92 -34.75
N PRO A 134 -7.73 -3.66 -35.22
CA PRO A 134 -7.30 -3.28 -36.55
C PRO A 134 -5.79 -3.51 -36.73
N GLU A 135 -5.41 -4.14 -37.84
CA GLU A 135 -4.01 -4.39 -38.19
C GLU A 135 -3.22 -3.08 -38.32
N GLY A 136 -2.04 -3.02 -37.70
CA GLY A 136 -1.13 -1.86 -37.78
C GLY A 136 -1.32 -0.77 -36.72
N ARG A 137 -2.16 -0.99 -35.69
CA ARG A 137 -2.36 -0.06 -34.57
C ARG A 137 -1.63 -0.55 -33.31
N GLU A 138 -0.83 0.32 -32.69
CA GLU A 138 -0.13 0.03 -31.43
C GLU A 138 -1.09 0.11 -30.23
N ILE A 139 -1.07 -0.93 -29.40
CA ILE A 139 -1.97 -1.05 -28.25
C ILE A 139 -1.16 -1.32 -26.99
N ALA A 140 -1.35 -0.46 -25.99
CA ALA A 140 -0.97 -0.74 -24.62
C ALA A 140 -2.17 -1.36 -23.90
N LEU A 141 -2.01 -2.53 -23.32
CA LEU A 141 -3.06 -3.23 -22.58
C LEU A 141 -2.61 -3.43 -21.13
N ALA A 142 -3.42 -3.00 -20.18
CA ALA A 142 -3.25 -3.28 -18.77
C ALA A 142 -4.41 -4.12 -18.26
N VAL A 143 -4.08 -5.23 -17.62
CA VAL A 143 -5.02 -6.14 -16.96
C VAL A 143 -4.54 -6.30 -15.52
N PHE A 144 -5.32 -5.79 -14.56
CA PHE A 144 -4.99 -5.84 -13.14
C PHE A 144 -5.90 -6.82 -12.41
N ASN A 145 -5.37 -7.50 -11.38
CA ASN A 145 -6.12 -8.41 -10.49
C ASN A 145 -6.93 -9.48 -11.25
N ALA A 146 -6.39 -10.01 -12.35
CA ALA A 146 -6.99 -11.13 -13.04
C ALA A 146 -6.65 -12.43 -12.29
N ALA A 147 -7.67 -13.08 -11.74
CA ALA A 147 -7.54 -14.39 -11.09
C ALA A 147 -6.91 -15.45 -12.02
N GLN A 148 -7.08 -15.29 -13.33
CA GLN A 148 -6.31 -15.98 -14.36
C GLN A 148 -6.25 -15.10 -15.62
N ALA A 149 -5.06 -14.63 -16.03
CA ALA A 149 -4.91 -13.96 -17.31
C ALA A 149 -5.09 -15.00 -18.43
N ASP A 150 -6.09 -14.82 -19.30
CA ASP A 150 -6.26 -15.65 -20.50
C ASP A 150 -5.23 -15.23 -21.55
N LEU A 151 -3.98 -15.64 -21.32
CA LEU A 151 -2.84 -15.30 -22.16
C LEU A 151 -3.00 -15.80 -23.61
N PRO A 152 -3.61 -16.96 -23.91
CA PRO A 152 -3.94 -17.34 -25.28
C PRO A 152 -4.85 -16.34 -25.99
N ARG A 153 -5.86 -15.80 -25.32
CA ARG A 153 -6.72 -14.75 -25.90
C ARG A 153 -5.99 -13.42 -26.06
N ILE A 154 -5.12 -13.05 -25.11
CA ILE A 154 -4.28 -11.86 -25.23
C ILE A 154 -3.27 -12.03 -26.39
N ALA A 155 -2.70 -13.21 -26.55
CA ALA A 155 -1.78 -13.54 -27.64
C ALA A 155 -2.42 -13.46 -29.03
N ALA A 156 -3.75 -13.60 -29.13
CA ALA A 156 -4.48 -13.41 -30.38
C ALA A 156 -4.59 -11.92 -30.80
N LEU A 157 -4.28 -10.98 -29.91
CA LEU A 157 -4.34 -9.53 -30.12
C LEU A 157 -3.06 -9.01 -30.80
N ARG A 158 -2.92 -9.23 -32.11
CA ARG A 158 -1.68 -8.98 -32.89
C ARG A 158 -1.13 -7.53 -32.88
N GLY A 159 -1.86 -6.55 -32.34
CA GLY A 159 -1.43 -5.13 -32.24
C GLY A 159 -0.87 -4.70 -30.89
N VAL A 160 -0.78 -5.59 -29.89
CA VAL A 160 -0.29 -5.24 -28.55
C VAL A 160 1.22 -5.03 -28.54
N THR A 161 1.64 -3.83 -28.14
CA THR A 161 3.05 -3.41 -28.04
C THR A 161 3.51 -3.19 -26.60
N ALA A 162 2.59 -2.92 -25.68
CA ALA A 162 2.86 -2.85 -24.25
C ALA A 162 1.80 -3.65 -23.48
N LEU A 163 2.24 -4.49 -22.55
CA LEU A 163 1.35 -5.34 -21.76
C LEU A 163 1.70 -5.25 -20.28
N CYS A 164 0.75 -4.84 -19.46
CA CYS A 164 0.83 -4.85 -18.01
C CYS A 164 -0.15 -5.89 -17.47
N LEU A 165 0.37 -6.85 -16.72
CA LEU A 165 -0.35 -7.91 -16.03
C LEU A 165 -0.02 -7.86 -14.53
N ALA A 166 0.14 -6.66 -13.97
CA ALA A 166 0.52 -6.53 -12.58
C ALA A 166 -0.53 -7.16 -11.65
N ASN A 167 -0.07 -7.88 -10.63
CA ASN A 167 -0.93 -8.62 -9.71
C ASN A 167 -1.92 -9.56 -10.42
N ALA A 168 -1.47 -10.21 -11.50
CA ALA A 168 -2.21 -11.29 -12.14
C ALA A 168 -1.60 -12.64 -11.72
N HIS A 169 -2.39 -13.69 -11.57
CA HIS A 169 -1.87 -15.03 -11.29
C HIS A 169 -1.28 -15.67 -12.57
N VAL A 170 -0.19 -15.10 -13.08
CA VAL A 170 0.52 -15.55 -14.27
C VAL A 170 1.64 -16.50 -13.87
N ARG A 171 1.57 -17.75 -14.33
CA ARG A 171 2.61 -18.77 -14.14
C ARG A 171 3.40 -19.08 -15.42
N ASP A 172 2.73 -19.06 -16.56
CA ASP A 172 3.30 -19.44 -17.86
C ASP A 172 3.16 -18.30 -18.87
N LEU A 173 4.28 -17.72 -19.28
CA LEU A 173 4.33 -16.64 -20.27
C LEU A 173 4.46 -17.14 -21.73
N ALA A 174 4.48 -18.47 -21.97
CA ALA A 174 4.64 -19.06 -23.30
C ALA A 174 3.65 -18.53 -24.35
N PRO A 175 2.35 -18.31 -24.05
CA PRO A 175 1.42 -17.79 -25.05
C PRO A 175 1.82 -16.41 -25.60
N LEU A 176 2.42 -15.55 -24.77
CA LEU A 176 2.83 -14.19 -25.15
C LEU A 176 4.02 -14.17 -26.11
N THR A 177 4.77 -15.27 -26.23
CA THR A 177 5.91 -15.37 -27.18
C THR A 177 5.49 -15.26 -28.64
N THR A 178 4.19 -15.42 -28.92
CA THR A 178 3.61 -15.32 -30.26
C THR A 178 3.21 -13.89 -30.65
N LEU A 179 3.28 -12.92 -29.72
CA LEU A 179 2.97 -11.51 -29.98
C LEU A 179 4.11 -10.86 -30.77
N PRO A 180 3.91 -10.51 -32.06
CA PRO A 180 5.01 -10.11 -32.94
C PRO A 180 5.58 -8.71 -32.65
N GLY A 181 4.84 -7.88 -31.90
CA GLY A 181 5.15 -6.46 -31.67
C GLY A 181 5.39 -6.08 -30.21
N LEU A 182 5.45 -7.03 -29.29
CA LEU A 182 5.56 -6.73 -27.85
C LEU A 182 6.92 -6.10 -27.52
N ARG A 183 6.91 -4.88 -26.97
CA ARG A 183 8.07 -4.07 -26.60
C ARG A 183 8.15 -3.81 -25.09
N SER A 184 7.02 -3.76 -24.39
CA SER A 184 6.99 -3.57 -22.94
C SER A 184 6.19 -4.68 -22.28
N LEU A 185 6.76 -5.31 -21.27
CA LEU A 185 6.09 -6.31 -20.45
C LEU A 185 6.27 -5.97 -18.97
N ASP A 186 5.15 -5.88 -18.26
CA ASP A 186 5.13 -5.63 -16.83
C ASP A 186 4.29 -6.70 -16.15
N VAL A 187 4.94 -7.58 -15.41
CA VAL A 187 4.34 -8.71 -14.69
C VAL A 187 4.69 -8.60 -13.20
N ARG A 188 4.78 -7.35 -12.69
CA ARG A 188 5.05 -7.12 -11.28
C ARG A 188 3.99 -7.79 -10.40
N ASP A 189 4.38 -8.23 -9.20
CA ASP A 189 3.47 -8.86 -8.25
C ASP A 189 2.83 -10.17 -8.77
N CYS A 190 3.40 -10.78 -9.81
CA CYS A 190 3.04 -12.12 -10.26
C CYS A 190 3.84 -13.13 -9.44
N MET A 191 3.52 -13.29 -8.15
CA MET A 191 4.35 -14.08 -7.23
C MET A 191 4.54 -15.54 -7.68
N SER A 192 3.57 -16.12 -8.38
CA SER A 192 3.69 -17.49 -8.93
C SER A 192 4.59 -17.61 -10.18
N LEU A 193 5.14 -16.52 -10.71
CA LEU A 193 6.02 -16.53 -11.87
C LEU A 193 7.47 -16.82 -11.45
N CYS A 194 7.95 -18.02 -11.77
CA CYS A 194 9.34 -18.42 -11.54
C CYS A 194 10.12 -18.78 -12.81
N ASP A 195 9.42 -19.11 -13.91
CA ASP A 195 10.03 -19.49 -15.19
C ASP A 195 10.08 -18.31 -16.18
N LEU A 196 11.30 -17.95 -16.60
CA LEU A 196 11.56 -16.89 -17.58
C LEU A 196 11.93 -17.40 -18.98
N ASP A 197 11.97 -18.72 -19.23
CA ASP A 197 12.30 -19.27 -20.55
C ASP A 197 11.44 -18.68 -21.69
N PRO A 198 10.12 -18.46 -21.51
CA PRO A 198 9.31 -17.76 -22.51
C PRO A 198 9.80 -16.33 -22.78
N VAL A 199 10.17 -15.59 -21.73
CA VAL A 199 10.63 -14.19 -21.83
C VAL A 199 11.90 -14.10 -22.68
N GLY A 200 12.82 -15.06 -22.54
CA GLY A 200 14.03 -15.13 -23.37
C GLY A 200 13.77 -15.27 -24.88
N ARG A 201 12.55 -15.67 -25.29
CA ARG A 201 12.15 -15.75 -26.71
C ARG A 201 11.60 -14.42 -27.24
N MET A 202 11.24 -13.48 -26.37
CA MET A 202 10.62 -12.19 -26.72
C MET A 202 11.67 -11.11 -27.07
N LYS A 203 12.47 -11.34 -28.10
CA LYS A 203 13.66 -10.51 -28.44
C LYS A 203 13.36 -9.04 -28.79
N GLY A 204 12.10 -8.68 -29.00
CA GLY A 204 11.65 -7.31 -29.28
C GLY A 204 11.43 -6.44 -28.05
N LEU A 205 11.53 -7.00 -26.83
CA LEU A 205 11.33 -6.27 -25.59
C LEU A 205 12.37 -5.16 -25.40
N ALA A 206 11.88 -3.96 -25.14
CA ALA A 206 12.61 -2.77 -24.76
C ALA A 206 12.53 -2.51 -23.24
N THR A 207 11.41 -2.84 -22.58
CA THR A 207 11.29 -2.72 -21.11
C THR A 207 10.64 -3.97 -20.50
N LEU A 208 11.16 -4.37 -19.34
CA LEU A 208 10.68 -5.54 -18.59
C LEU A 208 10.62 -5.21 -17.09
N SER A 209 9.50 -5.57 -16.47
CA SER A 209 9.30 -5.42 -15.02
C SER A 209 8.86 -6.75 -14.43
N LEU A 210 9.68 -7.28 -13.52
CA LEU A 210 9.48 -8.51 -12.76
C LEU A 210 9.45 -8.23 -11.26
N ALA A 211 9.20 -6.99 -10.84
CA ALA A 211 9.25 -6.61 -9.43
C ALA A 211 8.25 -7.44 -8.60
N TRP A 212 8.62 -7.80 -7.37
CA TRP A 212 7.82 -8.65 -6.48
C TRP A 212 7.40 -9.99 -7.13
N THR A 213 8.35 -10.68 -7.77
CA THR A 213 8.16 -12.04 -8.30
C THR A 213 9.15 -13.00 -7.66
N ASP A 214 8.85 -14.30 -7.69
CA ASP A 214 9.71 -15.37 -7.17
C ASP A 214 10.82 -15.80 -8.15
N VAL A 215 11.20 -14.91 -9.08
CA VAL A 215 12.26 -15.18 -10.07
C VAL A 215 13.62 -15.23 -9.37
N ALA A 216 14.32 -16.36 -9.57
CA ALA A 216 15.72 -16.53 -9.15
C ALA A 216 16.68 -16.70 -10.35
N ASP A 217 16.24 -17.32 -11.44
CA ASP A 217 17.10 -17.62 -12.61
C ASP A 217 16.97 -16.56 -13.71
N LEU A 218 18.01 -15.75 -13.88
CA LEU A 218 18.07 -14.70 -14.91
C LEU A 218 18.66 -15.18 -16.25
N ARG A 219 19.12 -16.44 -16.37
CA ARG A 219 19.74 -16.96 -17.62
C ARG A 219 18.90 -16.73 -18.86
N PRO A 220 17.56 -16.87 -18.85
CA PRO A 220 16.74 -16.61 -20.03
C PRO A 220 16.81 -15.17 -20.54
N LEU A 221 17.06 -14.20 -19.65
CA LEU A 221 17.16 -12.79 -20.05
C LEU A 221 18.38 -12.51 -20.94
N SER A 222 19.44 -13.33 -20.89
CA SER A 222 20.66 -13.13 -21.68
C SER A 222 20.43 -13.04 -23.20
N ALA A 223 19.30 -13.55 -23.69
CA ALA A 223 18.88 -13.47 -25.08
C ALA A 223 18.34 -12.07 -25.48
N LEU A 224 17.93 -11.23 -24.52
CA LEU A 224 17.27 -9.94 -24.73
C LEU A 224 18.25 -8.77 -24.87
N ARG A 225 19.20 -8.87 -25.79
CA ARG A 225 20.30 -7.88 -25.93
C ARG A 225 19.85 -6.43 -26.21
N GLY A 226 18.63 -6.24 -26.71
CA GLY A 226 18.02 -4.93 -26.98
C GLY A 226 17.20 -4.34 -25.82
N LEU A 227 17.11 -5.04 -24.68
CA LEU A 227 16.36 -4.57 -23.52
C LEU A 227 17.01 -3.29 -22.96
N GLY A 228 16.25 -2.21 -22.88
CA GLY A 228 16.68 -0.89 -22.42
C GLY A 228 16.36 -0.59 -20.94
N GLY A 229 15.34 -1.22 -20.37
CA GLY A 229 14.97 -1.06 -18.96
C GLY A 229 14.57 -2.37 -18.31
N LEU A 230 15.08 -2.64 -17.11
CA LEU A 230 14.80 -3.85 -16.34
C LEU A 230 14.53 -3.52 -14.86
N ARG A 231 13.38 -3.93 -14.34
CA ARG A 231 13.01 -3.80 -12.92
C ARG A 231 12.90 -5.18 -12.26
N LEU A 232 13.65 -5.36 -11.18
CA LEU A 232 13.76 -6.60 -10.40
C LEU A 232 13.55 -6.33 -8.90
N ARG A 233 12.83 -5.27 -8.53
CA ARG A 233 12.62 -4.92 -7.12
C ARG A 233 12.02 -6.09 -6.33
N ALA A 234 12.50 -6.33 -5.11
CA ALA A 234 11.99 -7.38 -4.22
C ALA A 234 11.97 -8.80 -4.84
N CYS A 235 12.91 -9.10 -5.74
CA CYS A 235 13.13 -10.46 -6.24
C CYS A 235 14.15 -11.17 -5.33
N GLU A 236 13.67 -11.66 -4.20
CA GLU A 236 14.53 -12.15 -3.10
C GLU A 236 15.42 -13.35 -3.48
N GLY A 237 15.05 -14.09 -4.52
CA GLY A 237 15.78 -15.26 -5.02
C GLY A 237 17.01 -14.95 -5.88
N ILE A 238 17.20 -13.70 -6.34
CA ILE A 238 18.29 -13.34 -7.25
C ILE A 238 19.62 -13.24 -6.50
N GLU A 239 20.57 -14.09 -6.90
CA GLU A 239 21.96 -14.09 -6.40
C GLU A 239 22.96 -13.81 -7.53
N ASP A 240 22.81 -14.47 -8.68
CA ASP A 240 23.73 -14.39 -9.81
C ASP A 240 23.28 -13.35 -10.86
N LEU A 241 24.07 -12.28 -11.02
CA LEU A 241 23.85 -11.25 -12.04
C LEU A 241 24.60 -11.51 -13.37
N ALA A 242 25.38 -12.59 -13.48
CA ALA A 242 26.14 -12.91 -14.70
C ALA A 242 25.29 -12.90 -15.99
N PRO A 243 24.03 -13.37 -15.99
CA PRO A 243 23.17 -13.29 -17.17
C PRO A 243 22.90 -11.86 -17.68
N LEU A 244 22.88 -10.88 -16.78
CA LEU A 244 22.63 -9.48 -17.14
C LEU A 244 23.77 -8.87 -17.96
N ALA A 245 24.99 -9.41 -17.86
CA ALA A 245 26.15 -8.91 -18.61
C ALA A 245 25.99 -9.00 -20.14
N ALA A 246 25.03 -9.80 -20.63
CA ALA A 246 24.69 -9.91 -22.04
C ALA A 246 23.73 -8.81 -22.53
N LEU A 247 23.07 -8.07 -21.61
CA LEU A 247 22.07 -7.04 -21.89
C LEU A 247 22.72 -5.70 -22.27
N THR A 248 23.54 -5.68 -23.31
CA THR A 248 24.33 -4.48 -23.68
C THR A 248 23.50 -3.25 -24.06
N GLY A 249 22.21 -3.42 -24.36
CA GLY A 249 21.27 -2.32 -24.61
C GLY A 249 20.70 -1.66 -23.34
N LEU A 250 21.00 -2.19 -22.15
CA LEU A 250 20.37 -1.76 -20.91
C LEU A 250 20.82 -0.35 -20.51
N THR A 251 19.83 0.52 -20.30
CA THR A 251 20.01 1.93 -19.89
C THR A 251 19.51 2.21 -18.49
N ALA A 252 18.58 1.41 -17.96
CA ALA A 252 18.08 1.52 -16.59
C ALA A 252 17.94 0.14 -15.94
N LEU A 253 18.45 -0.01 -14.72
CA LEU A 253 18.38 -1.23 -13.93
C LEU A 253 17.98 -0.92 -12.49
N GLU A 254 16.88 -1.52 -12.04
CA GLU A 254 16.46 -1.48 -10.65
C GLU A 254 16.58 -2.88 -10.01
N LEU A 255 17.35 -2.96 -8.93
CA LEU A 255 17.59 -4.19 -8.17
C LEU A 255 17.10 -4.08 -6.71
N SER A 256 16.46 -2.99 -6.31
CA SER A 256 16.07 -2.69 -4.92
C SER A 256 15.45 -3.88 -4.17
N ASP A 257 15.76 -4.05 -2.88
CA ASP A 257 15.29 -5.17 -2.06
C ASP A 257 15.65 -6.58 -2.62
N CYS A 258 16.81 -6.73 -3.28
CA CYS A 258 17.38 -8.04 -3.65
C CYS A 258 18.54 -8.43 -2.70
N PRO A 259 18.27 -8.87 -1.46
CA PRO A 259 19.27 -8.97 -0.39
C PRO A 259 20.38 -9.99 -0.64
N ARG A 260 20.17 -10.97 -1.55
CA ARG A 260 21.16 -12.02 -1.89
C ARG A 260 22.22 -11.58 -2.90
N VAL A 261 22.04 -10.43 -3.57
CA VAL A 261 23.03 -9.90 -4.50
C VAL A 261 24.24 -9.37 -3.74
N THR A 262 25.42 -9.95 -4.00
CA THR A 262 26.68 -9.56 -3.33
C THR A 262 27.81 -9.16 -4.28
N ASP A 263 27.67 -9.44 -5.58
CA ASP A 263 28.67 -9.14 -6.61
C ASP A 263 28.08 -8.30 -7.75
N LEU A 264 28.70 -7.15 -8.03
CA LEU A 264 28.34 -6.25 -9.13
C LEU A 264 29.26 -6.37 -10.34
N ALA A 265 30.28 -7.25 -10.32
CA ALA A 265 31.20 -7.46 -11.44
C ALA A 265 30.50 -7.71 -12.79
N PRO A 266 29.37 -8.45 -12.86
CA PRO A 266 28.62 -8.62 -14.11
C PRO A 266 28.12 -7.32 -14.73
N LEU A 267 27.81 -6.30 -13.92
CA LEU A 267 27.27 -5.03 -14.40
C LEU A 267 28.32 -4.16 -15.09
N ALA A 268 29.62 -4.37 -14.82
CA ALA A 268 30.70 -3.56 -15.37
C ALA A 268 30.76 -3.53 -16.92
N ARG A 269 30.09 -4.48 -17.58
CA ARG A 269 30.00 -4.58 -19.05
C ARG A 269 28.86 -3.76 -19.65
N LEU A 270 27.97 -3.20 -18.83
CA LEU A 270 26.80 -2.44 -19.26
C LEU A 270 27.14 -0.96 -19.47
N ALA A 271 28.06 -0.68 -20.39
CA ALA A 271 28.60 0.68 -20.59
C ALA A 271 27.55 1.76 -20.93
N GLY A 272 26.39 1.37 -21.46
CA GLY A 272 25.27 2.28 -21.77
C GLY A 272 24.30 2.52 -20.61
N LEU A 273 24.56 1.96 -19.42
CA LEU A 273 23.69 2.13 -18.25
C LEU A 273 23.72 3.57 -17.76
N LYS A 274 22.54 4.19 -17.68
CA LYS A 274 22.30 5.57 -17.23
C LYS A 274 21.72 5.64 -15.83
N ALA A 275 20.96 4.63 -15.41
CA ALA A 275 20.36 4.58 -14.08
C ALA A 275 20.57 3.20 -13.42
N LEU A 276 21.01 3.21 -12.16
CA LEU A 276 21.16 2.02 -11.32
C LEU A 276 20.63 2.29 -9.91
N THR A 277 19.67 1.47 -9.46
CA THR A 277 19.07 1.60 -8.13
C THR A 277 19.25 0.31 -7.33
N LEU A 278 19.90 0.41 -6.17
CA LEU A 278 20.14 -0.65 -5.19
C LEU A 278 19.68 -0.16 -3.80
N ASP A 279 18.38 0.09 -3.67
CA ASP A 279 17.79 0.55 -2.40
C ASP A 279 17.31 -0.62 -1.55
N SER A 280 17.20 -0.41 -0.24
CA SER A 280 16.59 -1.37 0.67
C SER A 280 16.00 -0.64 1.86
N VAL A 281 14.87 -1.14 2.36
CA VAL A 281 14.23 -0.65 3.59
C VAL A 281 14.13 -1.72 4.69
N SER A 282 14.68 -2.93 4.49
CA SER A 282 14.60 -4.04 5.46
C SER A 282 15.95 -4.73 5.73
N GLY A 283 16.96 -3.99 6.19
CA GLY A 283 18.25 -4.56 6.61
C GLY A 283 19.32 -4.73 5.51
N GLY A 284 19.03 -4.33 4.27
CA GLY A 284 20.05 -4.02 3.26
C GLY A 284 20.69 -5.20 2.52
N TYR A 285 21.49 -4.84 1.51
CA TYR A 285 22.47 -5.70 0.86
C TYR A 285 23.64 -5.96 1.82
N ALA A 286 23.39 -6.75 2.86
CA ALA A 286 24.35 -6.99 3.94
C ALA A 286 25.67 -7.63 3.45
N GLY A 287 25.71 -8.25 2.26
CA GLY A 287 26.92 -8.80 1.67
C GLY A 287 27.67 -7.88 0.69
N LEU A 288 27.05 -6.78 0.24
CA LEU A 288 27.60 -5.93 -0.83
C LEU A 288 28.47 -4.79 -0.25
N ALA A 289 29.78 -4.88 -0.49
CA ALA A 289 30.75 -3.86 -0.06
C ALA A 289 31.61 -3.30 -1.21
N ASP A 290 31.81 -4.09 -2.27
CA ASP A 290 32.69 -3.72 -3.39
C ASP A 290 31.90 -3.08 -4.55
N ILE A 291 32.10 -1.77 -4.74
CA ILE A 291 31.52 -1.00 -5.85
C ILE A 291 32.53 -0.68 -6.96
N ARG A 292 33.76 -1.21 -6.91
CA ARG A 292 34.76 -1.04 -7.98
C ARG A 292 34.23 -1.39 -9.38
N PRO A 293 33.37 -2.42 -9.56
CA PRO A 293 32.76 -2.70 -10.86
C PRO A 293 32.00 -1.52 -11.49
N LEU A 294 31.43 -0.62 -10.68
CA LEU A 294 30.64 0.51 -11.17
C LEU A 294 31.50 1.57 -11.86
N ALA A 295 32.81 1.63 -11.58
CA ALA A 295 33.71 2.65 -12.12
C ALA A 295 33.78 2.69 -13.66
N GLY A 296 33.39 1.59 -14.32
CA GLY A 296 33.33 1.48 -15.78
C GLY A 296 32.07 2.07 -16.42
N LEU A 297 31.04 2.42 -15.64
CA LEU A 297 29.72 2.86 -16.12
C LEU A 297 29.69 4.37 -16.41
N GLN A 298 30.48 4.81 -17.39
CA GLN A 298 30.74 6.23 -17.66
C GLN A 298 29.50 7.06 -18.08
N ASP A 299 28.43 6.40 -18.52
CA ASP A 299 27.16 7.03 -18.91
C ASP A 299 26.14 7.14 -17.77
N LEU A 300 26.51 6.68 -16.56
CA LEU A 300 25.63 6.68 -15.41
C LEU A 300 25.32 8.13 -14.95
N ARG A 301 24.02 8.44 -14.89
CA ARG A 301 23.44 9.72 -14.46
C ARG A 301 22.80 9.61 -13.08
N VAL A 302 22.17 8.49 -12.78
CA VAL A 302 21.54 8.26 -11.47
C VAL A 302 22.07 6.98 -10.84
N LEU A 303 22.51 7.09 -9.59
CA LEU A 303 22.97 5.98 -8.79
C LEU A 303 22.34 6.03 -7.40
N SER A 304 21.72 4.93 -6.99
CA SER A 304 21.19 4.77 -5.63
C SER A 304 21.83 3.55 -4.98
N LEU A 305 22.50 3.76 -3.85
CA LEU A 305 23.12 2.72 -3.01
C LEU A 305 22.60 2.81 -1.57
N ARG A 306 21.38 3.32 -1.36
CA ARG A 306 20.80 3.49 -0.01
C ARG A 306 20.70 2.14 0.72
N GLY A 307 20.50 1.06 -0.01
CA GLY A 307 20.41 -0.27 0.58
C GLY A 307 21.74 -0.91 0.94
N CYS A 308 22.89 -0.26 0.69
CA CYS A 308 24.20 -0.91 0.76
C CYS A 308 25.03 -0.43 1.96
N PRO A 309 24.72 -0.83 3.21
CA PRO A 309 25.32 -0.27 4.42
C PRO A 309 26.81 -0.57 4.60
N LYS A 310 27.38 -1.53 3.84
CA LYS A 310 28.81 -1.88 3.90
C LYS A 310 29.68 -1.18 2.86
N VAL A 311 29.10 -0.36 1.98
CA VAL A 311 29.87 0.41 0.99
C VAL A 311 30.60 1.54 1.71
N ARG A 312 31.92 1.38 1.85
CA ARG A 312 32.78 2.35 2.56
C ARG A 312 33.73 3.14 1.68
N ASP A 313 34.14 2.57 0.55
CA ASP A 313 35.05 3.22 -0.40
C ASP A 313 34.27 3.80 -1.58
N LEU A 314 34.20 5.14 -1.65
CA LEU A 314 33.53 5.87 -2.73
C LEU A 314 34.49 6.28 -3.87
N ALA A 315 35.79 5.95 -3.78
CA ALA A 315 36.75 6.27 -4.83
C ALA A 315 36.35 5.76 -6.23
N PRO A 316 35.67 4.60 -6.39
CA PRO A 316 35.16 4.16 -7.69
C PRO A 316 34.17 5.13 -8.35
N LEU A 317 33.39 5.88 -7.57
CA LEU A 317 32.39 6.81 -8.07
C LEU A 317 33.00 8.08 -8.68
N ALA A 318 34.24 8.44 -8.29
CA ALA A 318 34.93 9.63 -8.79
C ALA A 318 35.12 9.61 -10.33
N LYS A 319 35.04 8.44 -10.96
CA LYS A 319 35.14 8.29 -12.42
C LYS A 319 33.82 8.51 -13.15
N LEU A 320 32.70 8.66 -12.45
CA LEU A 320 31.37 8.79 -13.03
C LEU A 320 31.02 10.25 -13.31
N THR A 321 31.72 10.89 -14.25
CA THR A 321 31.65 12.35 -14.44
C THR A 321 30.31 12.88 -14.96
N ARG A 322 29.43 11.99 -15.44
CA ARG A 322 28.06 12.29 -15.90
C ARG A 322 27.00 12.11 -14.82
N LEU A 323 27.41 11.77 -13.59
CA LEU A 323 26.47 11.53 -12.50
C LEU A 323 25.79 12.83 -12.10
N GLU A 324 24.46 12.84 -12.18
CA GLU A 324 23.56 13.96 -11.88
C GLU A 324 22.89 13.79 -10.51
N ALA A 325 22.58 12.55 -10.10
CA ALA A 325 21.96 12.23 -8.83
C ALA A 325 22.61 11.02 -8.14
N LEU A 326 22.90 11.16 -6.85
CA LEU A 326 23.51 10.12 -6.02
C LEU A 326 22.77 9.98 -4.69
N ARG A 327 22.36 8.76 -4.35
CA ARG A 327 21.83 8.41 -3.02
C ARG A 327 22.73 7.39 -2.34
N LEU A 328 23.05 7.60 -1.07
CA LEU A 328 23.93 6.72 -0.29
C LEU A 328 23.36 6.49 1.11
N ALA A 329 23.63 5.30 1.64
CA ALA A 329 23.59 5.06 3.08
C ALA A 329 24.79 5.77 3.73
N ALA A 330 24.50 6.74 4.58
CA ALA A 330 25.46 7.48 5.38
C ALA A 330 25.84 6.69 6.62
N TRP A 331 27.11 6.80 6.99
CA TRP A 331 27.68 6.26 8.22
C TRP A 331 28.76 7.22 8.73
N SER A 332 29.08 7.14 10.01
CA SER A 332 29.79 8.22 10.71
C SER A 332 31.21 8.51 10.20
N ALA A 333 31.91 7.49 9.71
CA ALA A 333 33.28 7.60 9.20
C ALA A 333 33.37 7.65 7.66
N MET A 334 32.27 8.01 6.98
CA MET A 334 32.19 8.08 5.52
C MET A 334 33.12 9.15 4.94
N ASP A 335 33.95 8.77 3.97
CA ASP A 335 34.86 9.66 3.24
C ASP A 335 34.22 10.13 1.92
N LEU A 336 33.87 11.42 1.87
CA LEU A 336 33.21 12.03 0.71
C LEU A 336 34.20 12.62 -0.31
N ARG A 337 35.52 12.53 -0.12
CA ARG A 337 36.50 13.15 -1.02
C ARG A 337 36.39 12.67 -2.47
N GLY A 338 35.96 11.42 -2.67
CA GLY A 338 35.69 10.87 -4.01
C GLY A 338 34.58 11.61 -4.77
N LEU A 339 33.67 12.31 -4.07
CA LEU A 339 32.55 13.03 -4.69
C LEU A 339 32.90 14.47 -5.09
N ALA A 340 33.89 15.11 -4.44
CA ALA A 340 34.19 16.54 -4.59
C ALA A 340 34.47 17.01 -6.03
N SER A 341 34.78 16.07 -6.94
CA SER A 341 35.16 16.35 -8.32
C SER A 341 34.08 16.00 -9.35
N LEU A 342 32.88 15.61 -8.91
CA LEU A 342 31.75 15.29 -9.80
C LEU A 342 31.12 16.57 -10.36
N PRO A 343 31.31 16.89 -11.65
CA PRO A 343 31.00 18.22 -12.18
C PRO A 343 29.52 18.45 -12.47
N GLN A 344 28.73 17.37 -12.59
CA GLN A 344 27.31 17.42 -12.94
C GLN A 344 26.38 17.03 -11.79
N LEU A 345 26.93 16.71 -10.61
CA LEU A 345 26.13 16.23 -9.49
C LEU A 345 25.23 17.34 -8.96
N ALA A 346 23.96 17.26 -9.32
CA ALA A 346 22.92 18.23 -8.97
C ALA A 346 22.14 17.81 -7.71
N ARG A 347 22.12 16.51 -7.39
CA ARG A 347 21.39 15.98 -6.25
C ARG A 347 22.22 14.98 -5.47
N LEU A 348 22.38 15.20 -4.18
CA LEU A 348 23.05 14.30 -3.26
C LEU A 348 22.13 14.01 -2.07
N GLU A 349 21.81 12.74 -1.84
CA GLU A 349 20.97 12.32 -0.73
C GLU A 349 21.72 11.31 0.14
N LEU A 350 21.93 11.67 1.40
CA LEU A 350 22.61 10.85 2.40
C LEU A 350 21.59 10.46 3.47
N PHE A 351 21.29 9.17 3.60
CA PHE A 351 20.31 8.64 4.55
C PHE A 351 20.97 7.86 5.68
N ALA A 352 20.37 7.77 6.87
CA ALA A 352 20.91 6.89 7.91
C ALA A 352 20.94 5.43 7.42
N ALA A 353 22.04 4.71 7.69
CA ALA A 353 22.26 3.34 7.21
C ALA A 353 21.47 2.26 7.98
N THR A 354 20.89 2.59 9.13
CA THR A 354 20.09 1.70 9.97
C THR A 354 18.82 2.41 10.44
N ASP A 355 17.82 1.64 10.85
CA ASP A 355 16.61 2.15 11.53
C ASP A 355 16.92 2.67 12.96
N ASP A 356 18.19 2.67 13.38
CA ASP A 356 18.62 3.34 14.60
C ASP A 356 18.50 4.85 14.41
N ALA A 357 17.94 5.53 15.41
CA ALA A 357 17.53 6.94 15.37
C ALA A 357 18.43 7.81 14.47
N GLU A 358 17.84 8.49 13.47
CA GLU A 358 18.52 9.40 12.53
C GLU A 358 19.43 10.44 13.23
N GLU A 359 19.20 10.66 14.52
CA GLU A 359 19.93 11.54 15.44
C GLU A 359 21.42 11.21 15.66
N GLU A 360 21.86 9.96 15.46
CA GLU A 360 23.23 9.54 15.76
C GLU A 360 24.18 9.53 14.56
N VAL A 361 23.65 9.30 13.34
CA VAL A 361 24.48 9.14 12.14
C VAL A 361 24.83 10.50 11.55
N ARG A 362 26.05 10.97 11.83
CA ARG A 362 26.61 12.22 11.28
C ARG A 362 27.81 11.93 10.39
N VAL A 363 27.81 12.50 9.18
CA VAL A 363 28.99 12.48 8.32
C VAL A 363 30.09 13.35 8.92
N ALA A 364 31.27 12.77 9.17
CA ALA A 364 32.34 13.48 9.88
C ALA A 364 32.90 14.70 9.12
N ASP A 365 32.97 14.63 7.78
CA ASP A 365 33.53 15.69 6.92
C ASP A 365 32.63 15.97 5.71
N LEU A 366 31.96 17.13 5.73
CA LEU A 366 31.17 17.66 4.61
C LEU A 366 31.95 18.63 3.71
N GLY A 367 33.23 18.91 4.00
CA GLY A 367 34.08 19.78 3.18
C GLY A 367 34.08 19.41 1.68
N PRO A 368 34.14 18.12 1.31
CA PRO A 368 34.01 17.68 -0.08
C PRO A 368 32.69 18.07 -0.76
N VAL A 369 31.57 18.09 -0.01
CA VAL A 369 30.24 18.46 -0.54
C VAL A 369 30.18 19.94 -0.86
N ALA A 370 30.83 20.79 -0.05
CA ALA A 370 30.90 22.22 -0.29
C ALA A 370 31.63 22.61 -1.60
N ALA A 371 32.41 21.69 -2.18
CA ALA A 371 33.07 21.90 -3.47
C ALA A 371 32.16 21.66 -4.69
N LEU A 372 30.98 21.03 -4.50
CA LEU A 372 30.04 20.67 -5.56
C LEU A 372 29.26 21.90 -6.06
N ARG A 373 29.74 22.51 -7.14
CA ARG A 373 29.16 23.77 -7.67
C ARG A 373 27.84 23.60 -8.44
N ALA A 374 27.53 22.38 -8.88
CA ALA A 374 26.29 22.07 -9.58
C ALA A 374 25.17 21.64 -8.63
N LEU A 375 25.44 21.50 -7.33
CA LEU A 375 24.53 20.91 -6.37
C LEU A 375 23.32 21.81 -6.11
N GLU A 376 22.13 21.32 -6.45
CA GLU A 376 20.86 22.02 -6.29
C GLU A 376 20.01 21.43 -5.17
N ALA A 377 20.17 20.14 -4.86
CA ALA A 377 19.43 19.45 -3.81
C ALA A 377 20.36 18.63 -2.91
N LEU A 378 20.23 18.80 -1.60
CA LEU A 378 21.03 18.12 -0.59
C LEU A 378 20.15 17.59 0.53
N VAL A 379 20.18 16.27 0.74
CA VAL A 379 19.56 15.61 1.89
C VAL A 379 20.66 15.05 2.78
N LEU A 380 20.59 15.34 4.07
CA LEU A 380 21.51 14.85 5.08
C LEU A 380 20.73 14.15 6.22
N PRO A 381 21.38 13.22 6.96
CA PRO A 381 20.83 12.67 8.19
C PRO A 381 20.98 13.73 9.30
N ALA A 382 21.90 13.60 10.25
CA ALA A 382 22.14 14.61 11.28
C ALA A 382 23.12 15.72 10.84
N VAL A 383 22.79 16.99 11.18
CA VAL A 383 23.62 18.19 10.91
C VAL A 383 23.87 18.99 12.19
N ASN A 384 25.04 19.63 12.31
CA ASN A 384 25.35 20.59 13.37
C ASN A 384 25.66 22.01 12.83
N ASP A 385 25.98 22.96 13.71
CA ASP A 385 26.27 24.36 13.32
C ASP A 385 27.47 24.51 12.38
N ASP A 386 28.50 23.67 12.49
CA ASP A 386 29.68 23.72 11.63
C ASP A 386 29.40 23.13 10.25
N ASP A 387 28.60 22.06 10.19
CA ASP A 387 28.07 21.48 8.97
C ASP A 387 27.24 22.51 8.19
N LEU A 388 26.37 23.28 8.88
CA LEU A 388 25.62 24.38 8.26
C LEU A 388 26.50 25.50 7.70
N LYS A 389 27.63 25.82 8.33
CA LYS A 389 28.59 26.82 7.78
C LYS A 389 29.20 26.34 6.48
N LEU A 390 29.47 25.04 6.34
CA LEU A 390 29.98 24.45 5.10
C LEU A 390 28.91 24.45 4.01
N ILE A 391 27.69 24.02 4.35
CA ILE A 391 26.55 23.97 3.42
C ILE A 391 26.19 25.38 2.91
N ALA A 392 26.29 26.40 3.77
CA ALA A 392 26.09 27.80 3.39
C ALA A 392 27.05 28.32 2.31
N GLY A 393 28.15 27.60 2.03
CA GLY A 393 29.03 27.87 0.89
C GLY A 393 28.47 27.45 -0.47
N ILE A 394 27.42 26.62 -0.50
CA ILE A 394 26.82 26.04 -1.70
C ILE A 394 25.72 26.97 -2.24
N GLY A 395 26.13 28.06 -2.89
CA GLY A 395 25.19 29.09 -3.36
C GLY A 395 24.18 28.66 -4.42
N SER A 396 24.36 27.50 -5.07
CA SER A 396 23.46 26.92 -6.06
C SER A 396 22.28 26.16 -5.45
N LEU A 397 22.28 25.95 -4.13
CA LEU A 397 21.32 25.08 -3.46
C LEU A 397 19.91 25.65 -3.50
N LYS A 398 18.97 24.85 -4.00
CA LYS A 398 17.53 25.15 -4.11
C LYS A 398 16.68 24.36 -3.13
N ALA A 399 17.13 23.16 -2.75
CA ALA A 399 16.46 22.30 -1.77
C ALA A 399 17.47 21.79 -0.74
N LEU A 400 17.14 21.94 0.54
CA LEU A 400 17.95 21.46 1.66
C LEU A 400 17.06 20.71 2.64
N GLU A 401 17.47 19.49 2.98
CA GLU A 401 16.78 18.66 3.96
C GLU A 401 17.78 18.03 4.94
N PHE A 402 17.50 18.12 6.23
CA PHE A 402 18.34 17.51 7.27
C PHE A 402 17.60 17.30 8.60
N SER A 403 18.14 16.44 9.46
CA SER A 403 17.76 16.36 10.88
C SER A 403 18.49 17.41 11.71
N GLY A 404 17.71 18.28 12.36
CA GLY A 404 18.21 19.50 12.99
C GLY A 404 18.51 19.42 14.49
N TYR A 405 18.46 18.23 15.10
CA TYR A 405 18.53 18.05 16.56
C TYR A 405 19.76 18.71 17.23
N ARG A 406 20.89 18.81 16.52
CA ARG A 406 22.16 19.38 17.01
C ARG A 406 22.42 20.83 16.54
N VAL A 407 21.52 21.41 15.77
CA VAL A 407 21.63 22.79 15.27
C VAL A 407 21.20 23.76 16.37
N ARG A 408 21.99 24.81 16.59
CA ARG A 408 21.72 25.86 17.56
C ARG A 408 21.50 27.21 16.89
N SER A 409 22.03 27.41 15.68
CA SER A 409 21.88 28.65 14.93
C SER A 409 21.63 28.39 13.45
N LEU A 410 20.58 29.04 12.92
CA LEU A 410 20.27 29.04 11.49
C LEU A 410 20.98 30.16 10.71
N GLU A 411 21.83 30.98 11.36
CA GLU A 411 22.50 32.12 10.72
C GLU A 411 23.21 31.77 9.40
N PRO A 412 23.92 30.61 9.28
CA PRO A 412 24.55 30.24 8.01
C PRO A 412 23.57 30.14 6.83
N LEU A 413 22.33 29.70 7.07
CA LEU A 413 21.33 29.49 6.02
C LEU A 413 20.98 30.78 5.29
N ALA A 414 21.09 31.94 5.94
CA ALA A 414 20.78 33.24 5.33
C ALA A 414 21.61 33.55 4.06
N ARG A 415 22.69 32.81 3.79
CA ARG A 415 23.50 32.93 2.58
C ARG A 415 22.93 32.20 1.36
N LEU A 416 22.00 31.26 1.55
CA LEU A 416 21.44 30.41 0.50
C LEU A 416 20.30 31.11 -0.25
N GLN A 417 20.64 32.15 -1.01
CA GLN A 417 19.67 33.05 -1.65
C GLN A 417 18.81 32.37 -2.75
N ALA A 418 19.24 31.22 -3.26
CA ALA A 418 18.50 30.40 -4.22
C ALA A 418 17.58 29.35 -3.57
N LEU A 419 17.60 29.23 -2.23
CA LEU A 419 16.87 28.19 -1.52
C LEU A 419 15.36 28.41 -1.64
N ALA A 420 14.68 27.41 -2.22
CA ALA A 420 13.24 27.39 -2.44
C ALA A 420 12.52 26.41 -1.49
N SER A 421 13.19 25.35 -1.05
CA SER A 421 12.64 24.37 -0.12
C SER A 421 13.62 24.09 1.01
N LEU A 422 13.16 24.22 2.25
CA LEU A 422 13.91 23.89 3.46
C LEU A 422 13.07 22.97 4.34
N VAL A 423 13.56 21.76 4.55
CA VAL A 423 12.93 20.76 5.41
C VAL A 423 13.87 20.39 6.54
N ILE A 424 13.45 20.63 7.78
CA ILE A 424 14.20 20.21 8.97
C ILE A 424 13.42 19.11 9.67
N ARG A 425 13.80 17.85 9.39
CA ARG A 425 13.25 16.65 10.03
C ARG A 425 13.68 16.61 11.50
N GLU A 426 12.87 16.02 12.37
CA GLU A 426 13.13 15.91 13.83
C GLU A 426 13.41 17.27 14.52
N GLY A 427 13.10 18.37 13.82
CA GLY A 427 13.17 19.74 14.31
C GLY A 427 14.54 20.29 14.72
N CYS A 428 14.48 21.44 15.37
CA CYS A 428 15.64 22.13 15.95
C CYS A 428 15.32 22.57 17.39
N PRO A 429 15.37 21.66 18.38
CA PRO A 429 14.96 21.96 19.76
C PRO A 429 15.84 23.04 20.42
N SER A 430 17.05 23.25 19.92
CA SER A 430 17.97 24.28 20.44
C SER A 430 17.89 25.64 19.74
N VAL A 431 17.22 25.76 18.59
CA VAL A 431 17.11 27.02 17.84
C VAL A 431 16.02 27.89 18.46
N ALA A 432 16.35 29.16 18.74
CA ALA A 432 15.41 30.16 19.25
C ALA A 432 15.13 31.29 18.25
N ASP A 433 16.06 31.53 17.31
CA ASP A 433 16.02 32.67 16.39
C ASP A 433 15.76 32.21 14.94
N LEU A 434 14.64 32.65 14.38
CA LEU A 434 14.24 32.40 12.99
C LEU A 434 14.56 33.56 12.02
N ALA A 435 15.16 34.66 12.50
CA ALA A 435 15.57 35.80 11.67
C ALA A 435 16.39 35.43 10.40
N PRO A 436 17.24 34.39 10.41
CA PRO A 436 17.91 33.92 9.20
C PRO A 436 16.97 33.46 8.09
N LEU A 437 15.85 32.83 8.43
CA LEU A 437 14.90 32.30 7.44
C LEU A 437 14.17 33.43 6.70
N GLY A 438 13.80 34.51 7.40
CA GLY A 438 13.15 35.69 6.80
C GLY A 438 14.02 36.43 5.77
N ARG A 439 15.31 36.10 5.65
CA ARG A 439 16.25 36.64 4.65
C ARG A 439 16.37 35.78 3.39
N LEU A 440 15.54 34.75 3.23
CA LEU A 440 15.53 33.84 2.07
C LEU A 440 14.41 34.24 1.08
N PRO A 441 14.73 34.98 0.00
CA PRO A 441 13.71 35.57 -0.87
C PRO A 441 12.98 34.56 -1.75
N CYS A 442 13.58 33.39 -2.02
CA CYS A 442 13.04 32.37 -2.91
C CYS A 442 12.26 31.27 -2.17
N LEU A 443 12.20 31.32 -0.83
CA LEU A 443 11.64 30.23 -0.04
C LEU A 443 10.13 30.10 -0.28
N ALA A 444 9.73 28.95 -0.83
CA ALA A 444 8.36 28.59 -1.14
C ALA A 444 7.85 27.47 -0.24
N GLU A 445 8.73 26.64 0.31
CA GLU A 445 8.41 25.53 1.20
C GLU A 445 9.30 25.58 2.43
N LEU A 446 8.68 25.51 3.61
CA LEU A 446 9.36 25.50 4.88
C LEU A 446 8.72 24.49 5.82
N GLU A 447 9.52 23.57 6.33
CA GLU A 447 9.12 22.61 7.36
C GLU A 447 10.08 22.69 8.54
N LEU A 448 9.52 23.00 9.71
CA LEU A 448 10.22 23.12 10.98
C LEU A 448 9.44 22.29 12.00
N GLY A 449 9.75 21.00 12.13
CA GLY A 449 9.25 20.20 13.25
C GLY A 449 9.83 20.67 14.58
N HIS A 450 9.20 20.34 15.72
CA HIS A 450 9.84 20.29 17.05
C HIS A 450 10.85 21.42 17.41
N CYS A 451 10.47 22.70 17.26
CA CYS A 451 11.31 23.84 17.66
C CYS A 451 10.87 24.44 19.01
N GLU A 452 11.21 23.79 20.13
CA GLU A 452 10.72 24.14 21.47
C GLU A 452 11.13 25.52 22.00
N LYS A 453 12.25 26.09 21.52
CA LYS A 453 12.81 27.35 22.02
C LYS A 453 12.39 28.58 21.23
N VAL A 454 11.68 28.42 20.11
CA VAL A 454 11.21 29.56 19.31
C VAL A 454 10.07 30.23 20.04
N THR A 455 10.18 31.54 20.26
CA THR A 455 9.18 32.33 21.00
C THR A 455 8.41 33.32 20.13
N SER A 456 8.78 33.49 18.86
CA SER A 456 8.12 34.40 17.92
C SER A 456 8.25 33.91 16.47
N LEU A 457 7.16 34.04 15.72
CA LEU A 457 7.10 33.77 14.28
C LEU A 457 7.29 35.03 13.41
N GLU A 458 7.56 36.20 14.02
CA GLU A 458 7.73 37.48 13.31
C GLU A 458 8.68 37.39 12.10
N PRO A 459 9.84 36.68 12.19
CA PRO A 459 10.71 36.51 11.04
C PRO A 459 10.07 35.86 9.80
N LEU A 460 9.06 35.01 9.99
CA LEU A 460 8.40 34.32 8.88
C LEU A 460 7.48 35.24 8.09
N ALA A 461 7.00 36.35 8.67
CA ALA A 461 6.12 37.31 7.97
C ALA A 461 6.75 37.95 6.72
N ALA A 462 8.10 37.93 6.62
CA ALA A 462 8.83 38.39 5.44
C ALA A 462 8.67 37.46 4.23
N LEU A 463 8.34 36.18 4.43
CA LEU A 463 8.31 35.13 3.41
C LEU A 463 7.02 35.14 2.58
N ARG A 464 6.71 36.28 1.93
CA ARG A 464 5.44 36.47 1.21
C ARG A 464 5.21 35.51 0.03
N GLY A 465 6.27 34.86 -0.46
CA GLY A 465 6.21 33.85 -1.51
C GLY A 465 5.95 32.42 -1.00
N LEU A 466 5.86 32.23 0.31
CA LEU A 466 5.70 30.91 0.92
C LEU A 466 4.35 30.28 0.54
N ARG A 467 4.40 29.05 0.05
CA ARG A 467 3.26 28.25 -0.41
C ARG A 467 2.95 27.11 0.54
N SER A 468 3.97 26.54 1.18
CA SER A 468 3.83 25.44 2.13
C SER A 468 4.57 25.76 3.41
N LEU A 469 3.88 25.63 4.55
CA LEU A 469 4.45 25.79 5.88
C LEU A 469 4.02 24.64 6.78
N ALA A 470 4.97 23.99 7.42
CA ALA A 470 4.70 22.97 8.43
C ALA A 470 5.45 23.31 9.72
N LEU A 471 4.70 23.46 10.82
CA LEU A 471 5.20 23.76 12.17
C LEU A 471 4.71 22.69 13.16
N GLY A 472 4.81 21.41 12.78
CA GLY A 472 4.25 20.31 13.54
C GLY A 472 5.04 19.95 14.81
N GLY A 473 4.34 19.52 15.85
CA GLY A 473 4.92 18.98 17.09
C GLY A 473 5.55 20.02 18.01
N TRP A 474 5.12 21.28 17.96
CA TRP A 474 5.61 22.33 18.84
C TRP A 474 4.82 22.33 20.16
N GLU A 475 5.47 21.97 21.27
CA GLU A 475 4.84 21.99 22.58
C GLU A 475 4.31 23.38 22.97
N LYS A 476 4.97 24.44 22.53
CA LYS A 476 4.60 25.84 22.77
C LYS A 476 4.70 26.64 21.48
N LEU A 477 3.69 26.52 20.63
CA LEU A 477 3.62 27.32 19.41
C LEU A 477 3.43 28.81 19.75
N PRO A 478 4.27 29.72 19.22
CA PRO A 478 4.10 31.17 19.41
C PRO A 478 2.82 31.69 18.75
N ASP A 479 2.50 32.97 19.01
CA ASP A 479 1.40 33.68 18.36
C ASP A 479 1.49 33.58 16.83
N LEU A 480 0.37 33.19 16.20
CA LEU A 480 0.22 33.02 14.76
C LEU A 480 0.03 34.35 14.02
N ALA A 481 -0.15 35.49 14.69
CA ALA A 481 -0.35 36.79 14.05
C ALA A 481 0.61 37.09 12.86
N PRO A 482 1.91 36.75 12.91
CA PRO A 482 2.82 36.93 11.78
C PRO A 482 2.42 36.17 10.50
N LEU A 483 1.75 35.01 10.63
CA LEU A 483 1.35 34.18 9.49
C LEU A 483 0.23 34.82 8.66
N ALA A 484 -0.51 35.79 9.21
CA ALA A 484 -1.58 36.49 8.48
C ALA A 484 -1.09 37.21 7.22
N GLN A 485 0.22 37.51 7.12
CA GLN A 485 0.85 38.14 5.96
C GLN A 485 1.12 37.15 4.80
N LEU A 486 1.08 35.84 5.06
CA LEU A 486 1.44 34.78 4.11
C LEU A 486 0.27 34.42 3.19
N THR A 487 -0.29 35.41 2.51
CA THR A 487 -1.51 35.26 1.67
C THR A 487 -1.35 34.33 0.46
N ALA A 488 -0.11 33.98 0.08
CA ALA A 488 0.21 33.00 -0.94
C ALA A 488 0.18 31.54 -0.45
N LEU A 489 0.00 31.32 0.87
CA LEU A 489 0.04 30.01 1.48
C LEU A 489 -1.11 29.12 0.98
N MET A 490 -0.76 27.93 0.51
CA MET A 490 -1.67 26.92 -0.04
C MET A 490 -1.78 25.71 0.87
N ALA A 491 -0.73 25.40 1.64
CA ALA A 491 -0.70 24.33 2.61
C ALA A 491 -0.12 24.82 3.94
N LEU A 492 -0.83 24.51 5.03
CA LEU A 492 -0.41 24.78 6.39
C LEU A 492 -0.62 23.53 7.24
N SER A 493 0.43 23.05 7.90
CA SER A 493 0.33 22.08 8.98
C SER A 493 0.80 22.69 10.30
N LEU A 494 -0.06 22.59 11.30
CA LEU A 494 0.22 22.93 12.70
C LEU A 494 -0.03 21.69 13.59
N SER A 495 0.05 20.48 13.03
CA SER A 495 -0.31 19.25 13.71
C SER A 495 0.49 19.03 15.01
N GLY A 496 -0.13 18.53 16.07
CA GLY A 496 0.54 18.28 17.36
C GLY A 496 0.93 19.54 18.12
N CYS A 497 0.31 20.69 17.82
CA CYS A 497 0.47 21.92 18.59
C CYS A 497 -0.62 21.99 19.68
N ASP A 498 -0.44 21.27 20.79
CA ASP A 498 -1.46 21.10 21.83
C ASP A 498 -1.95 22.42 22.46
N THR A 499 -1.12 23.46 22.49
CA THR A 499 -1.46 24.77 23.08
C THR A 499 -2.18 25.71 22.12
N LEU A 500 -2.32 25.35 20.85
CA LEU A 500 -2.95 26.20 19.84
C LEU A 500 -4.46 26.30 20.08
N SER A 501 -4.98 27.51 20.26
CA SER A 501 -6.42 27.77 20.40
C SER A 501 -6.93 28.91 19.51
N ASP A 502 -6.11 29.94 19.25
CA ASP A 502 -6.51 31.09 18.44
C ASP A 502 -6.16 30.90 16.95
N LEU A 503 -7.19 30.67 16.14
CA LEU A 503 -7.07 30.56 14.68
C LEU A 503 -7.32 31.87 13.92
N ARG A 504 -7.63 32.99 14.59
CA ARG A 504 -7.98 34.27 13.93
C ARG A 504 -6.95 34.72 12.90
N PRO A 505 -5.62 34.55 13.09
CA PRO A 505 -4.63 34.91 12.09
C PRO A 505 -4.77 34.18 10.75
N LEU A 506 -5.42 33.00 10.73
CA LEU A 506 -5.61 32.20 9.53
C LEU A 506 -6.77 32.70 8.64
N ALA A 507 -7.69 33.51 9.17
CA ALA A 507 -8.92 33.92 8.46
C ALA A 507 -8.67 34.67 7.14
N GLY A 508 -7.49 35.28 6.99
CA GLY A 508 -7.08 36.00 5.78
C GLY A 508 -6.46 35.13 4.68
N LEU A 509 -6.16 33.85 4.95
CA LEU A 509 -5.37 32.98 4.06
C LEU A 509 -6.24 32.34 2.96
N LYS A 510 -6.83 33.18 2.10
CA LYS A 510 -7.83 32.76 1.09
C LYS A 510 -7.32 31.77 0.03
N SER A 511 -5.99 31.64 -0.11
CA SER A 511 -5.34 30.69 -1.02
C SER A 511 -5.19 29.29 -0.42
N LEU A 512 -5.49 29.12 0.87
CA LEU A 512 -5.26 27.88 1.60
C LEU A 512 -6.17 26.77 1.07
N ARG A 513 -5.55 25.65 0.69
CA ARG A 513 -6.20 24.45 0.15
C ARG A 513 -6.12 23.27 1.10
N TRP A 514 -5.04 23.21 1.87
CA TRP A 514 -4.76 22.17 2.83
C TRP A 514 -4.48 22.79 4.20
N LEU A 515 -5.24 22.38 5.20
CA LEU A 515 -5.03 22.78 6.58
C LEU A 515 -5.03 21.54 7.47
N ASP A 516 -3.92 21.33 8.17
CA ASP A 516 -3.80 20.27 9.17
C ASP A 516 -3.64 20.87 10.56
N LEU A 517 -4.62 20.57 11.41
CA LEU A 517 -4.67 20.93 12.82
C LEU A 517 -4.77 19.67 13.70
N SER A 518 -4.42 18.50 13.14
CA SER A 518 -4.53 17.22 13.85
C SER A 518 -3.75 17.26 15.16
N HIS A 519 -4.30 16.70 16.23
CA HIS A 519 -3.75 16.68 17.58
C HIS A 519 -3.51 18.10 18.14
N CYS A 520 -4.34 19.07 17.78
CA CYS A 520 -4.42 20.38 18.45
C CYS A 520 -5.64 20.41 19.37
N GLY A 521 -5.51 19.80 20.55
CA GLY A 521 -6.64 19.58 21.47
C GLY A 521 -7.31 20.87 21.98
N ALA A 522 -6.58 21.99 22.06
CA ALA A 522 -7.12 23.27 22.50
C ALA A 522 -7.87 24.07 21.42
N VAL A 523 -7.94 23.57 20.18
CA VAL A 523 -8.72 24.18 19.11
C VAL A 523 -10.20 23.80 19.27
N GLU A 524 -10.98 24.74 19.80
CA GLU A 524 -12.44 24.61 19.94
C GLU A 524 -13.22 25.51 18.95
N ASP A 525 -12.72 26.72 18.69
CA ASP A 525 -13.37 27.72 17.83
C ASP A 525 -12.89 27.64 16.37
N LEU A 526 -13.78 27.17 15.49
CA LEU A 526 -13.53 27.08 14.05
C LEU A 526 -14.00 28.31 13.26
N ALA A 527 -14.59 29.34 13.90
CA ALA A 527 -15.12 30.52 13.21
C ALA A 527 -14.12 31.20 12.26
N PRO A 528 -12.81 31.28 12.56
CA PRO A 528 -11.82 31.83 11.64
C PRO A 528 -11.72 31.09 10.29
N LEU A 529 -12.14 29.81 10.21
CA LEU A 529 -12.05 29.00 9.00
C LEU A 529 -13.19 29.24 8.01
N ALA A 530 -14.31 29.86 8.43
CA ALA A 530 -15.53 29.99 7.62
C ALA A 530 -15.33 30.74 6.29
N GLY A 531 -14.31 31.60 6.23
CA GLY A 531 -14.00 32.47 5.09
C GLY A 531 -12.90 31.96 4.17
N LEU A 532 -12.55 30.66 4.20
CA LEU A 532 -11.46 30.07 3.39
C LEU A 532 -12.00 29.38 2.12
N PRO A 533 -12.26 30.12 1.02
CA PRO A 533 -13.00 29.61 -0.12
C PRO A 533 -12.27 28.51 -0.91
N SER A 534 -10.95 28.42 -0.77
CA SER A 534 -10.12 27.48 -1.53
C SER A 534 -9.87 26.17 -0.77
N LEU A 535 -10.40 26.02 0.45
CA LEU A 535 -10.06 24.89 1.31
C LEU A 535 -10.67 23.59 0.78
N THR A 536 -9.80 22.64 0.45
CA THR A 536 -10.18 21.33 -0.12
C THR A 536 -9.99 20.20 0.88
N HIS A 537 -9.02 20.34 1.78
CA HIS A 537 -8.65 19.34 2.75
C HIS A 537 -8.50 20.00 4.12
N LEU A 538 -9.23 19.47 5.10
CA LEU A 538 -9.19 19.92 6.47
C LEU A 538 -9.03 18.71 7.40
N ALA A 539 -7.94 18.70 8.16
CA ALA A 539 -7.68 17.69 9.17
C ALA A 539 -7.81 18.30 10.56
N LEU A 540 -8.71 17.74 11.36
CA LEU A 540 -9.03 18.14 12.73
C LEU A 540 -8.93 16.94 13.68
N THR A 541 -8.25 15.87 13.29
CA THR A 541 -8.15 14.64 14.09
C THR A 541 -7.71 14.95 15.51
N GLY A 542 -8.46 14.55 16.53
CA GLY A 542 -8.12 14.78 17.94
C GLY A 542 -8.25 16.25 18.40
N CYS A 543 -8.91 17.13 17.64
CA CYS A 543 -9.24 18.48 18.08
C CYS A 543 -10.44 18.51 19.05
N GLY A 544 -10.52 19.58 19.84
CA GLY A 544 -11.62 19.86 20.78
C GLY A 544 -12.86 20.53 20.16
N ALA A 545 -12.92 20.68 18.83
CA ALA A 545 -14.01 21.37 18.15
C ALA A 545 -15.37 20.69 18.40
N ALA A 546 -16.38 21.48 18.77
CA ALA A 546 -17.76 21.02 18.97
C ALA A 546 -18.74 21.58 17.93
N ASP A 547 -18.56 22.84 17.54
CA ASP A 547 -19.40 23.54 16.57
C ASP A 547 -18.80 23.49 15.16
N LEU A 548 -19.48 22.80 14.25
CA LEU A 548 -19.09 22.70 12.85
C LEU A 548 -19.75 23.77 11.96
N ALA A 549 -20.59 24.67 12.50
CA ALA A 549 -21.26 25.73 11.73
C ALA A 549 -20.31 26.56 10.83
N PRO A 550 -19.07 26.87 11.26
CA PRO A 550 -18.10 27.55 10.40
C PRO A 550 -17.77 26.81 9.10
N LEU A 551 -17.90 25.47 9.07
CA LEU A 551 -17.56 24.66 7.90
C LEU A 551 -18.67 24.63 6.84
N ALA A 552 -19.89 25.06 7.17
CA ALA A 552 -21.06 24.91 6.29
C ALA A 552 -20.94 25.60 4.92
N GLY A 553 -20.16 26.68 4.85
CA GLY A 553 -19.93 27.45 3.62
C GLY A 553 -18.78 26.92 2.75
N LEU A 554 -18.01 25.93 3.20
CA LEU A 554 -16.78 25.46 2.55
C LEU A 554 -17.06 24.44 1.44
N GLY A 555 -17.85 24.84 0.44
CA GLY A 555 -18.30 23.95 -0.65
C GLY A 555 -17.20 23.37 -1.55
N THR A 556 -15.95 23.80 -1.39
CA THR A 556 -14.75 23.27 -2.06
C THR A 556 -14.12 22.09 -1.32
N LEU A 557 -14.56 21.78 -0.10
CA LEU A 557 -14.07 20.64 0.68
C LEU A 557 -14.32 19.31 -0.04
N VAL A 558 -13.24 18.54 -0.13
CA VAL A 558 -13.19 17.20 -0.70
C VAL A 558 -12.93 16.18 0.40
N ALA A 559 -12.11 16.52 1.39
CA ALA A 559 -11.78 15.65 2.52
C ALA A 559 -11.89 16.40 3.85
N LEU A 560 -12.55 15.76 4.81
CA LEU A 560 -12.69 16.24 6.18
C LEU A 560 -12.37 15.10 7.16
N GLN A 561 -11.38 15.31 8.02
CA GLN A 561 -11.02 14.37 9.08
C GLN A 561 -11.42 14.96 10.44
N LEU A 562 -12.28 14.26 11.17
CA LEU A 562 -12.75 14.62 12.50
C LEU A 562 -12.47 13.52 13.52
N ARG A 563 -11.62 12.54 13.19
CA ARG A 563 -11.36 11.38 14.05
C ARG A 563 -11.05 11.81 15.47
N GLY A 564 -11.68 11.21 16.47
CA GLY A 564 -11.42 11.53 17.88
C GLY A 564 -11.89 12.92 18.33
N CYS A 565 -12.61 13.68 17.49
CA CYS A 565 -13.32 14.88 17.92
C CYS A 565 -14.58 14.49 18.71
N GLY A 566 -14.39 14.02 19.95
CA GLY A 566 -15.46 13.50 20.79
C GLY A 566 -16.55 14.51 21.16
N ALA A 567 -16.27 15.82 21.06
CA ALA A 567 -17.23 16.89 21.34
C ALA A 567 -18.20 17.18 20.18
N VAL A 568 -17.90 16.69 18.96
CA VAL A 568 -18.78 16.84 17.81
C VAL A 568 -20.03 15.98 18.01
N ALA A 569 -21.20 16.62 17.94
CA ALA A 569 -22.50 15.94 18.02
C ALA A 569 -23.46 16.32 16.88
N ASP A 570 -23.41 17.57 16.41
CA ASP A 570 -24.26 18.06 15.33
C ASP A 570 -23.52 18.07 13.99
N LEU A 571 -23.97 17.23 13.06
CA LEU A 571 -23.44 17.14 11.70
C LEU A 571 -24.22 18.02 10.70
N THR A 572 -25.29 18.71 11.12
CA THR A 572 -26.13 19.56 10.25
C THR A 572 -25.32 20.54 9.39
N PRO A 573 -24.25 21.18 9.89
CA PRO A 573 -23.40 22.06 9.08
C PRO A 573 -22.79 21.37 7.85
N LEU A 574 -22.55 20.06 7.89
CA LEU A 574 -21.92 19.33 6.79
C LEU A 574 -22.90 19.03 5.65
N ALA A 575 -24.21 19.06 5.87
CA ALA A 575 -25.22 18.58 4.91
C ALA A 575 -25.17 19.25 3.52
N GLY A 576 -24.63 20.48 3.45
CA GLY A 576 -24.45 21.24 2.22
C GLY A 576 -23.20 20.91 1.39
N LEU A 577 -22.25 20.15 1.95
CA LEU A 577 -20.93 19.88 1.36
C LEU A 577 -20.97 18.77 0.31
N LYS A 578 -21.75 18.97 -0.76
CA LYS A 578 -22.00 17.97 -1.80
C LYS A 578 -20.76 17.50 -2.57
N GLY A 579 -19.67 18.28 -2.52
CA GLY A 579 -18.38 17.94 -3.10
C GLY A 579 -17.50 17.03 -2.24
N LEU A 580 -17.90 16.78 -0.99
CA LEU A 580 -17.14 15.96 -0.04
C LEU A 580 -17.10 14.51 -0.52
N GLN A 581 -15.90 13.94 -0.58
CA GLN A 581 -15.63 12.58 -1.04
C GLN A 581 -15.12 11.69 0.09
N TYR A 582 -14.43 12.27 1.07
CA TYR A 582 -13.87 11.59 2.22
C TYR A 582 -14.34 12.26 3.51
N LEU A 583 -14.89 11.46 4.41
CA LEU A 583 -15.29 11.89 5.75
C LEU A 583 -14.86 10.83 6.77
N ASP A 584 -14.08 11.26 7.76
CA ASP A 584 -13.68 10.44 8.90
C ASP A 584 -14.33 10.98 10.18
N LEU A 585 -15.21 10.18 10.76
CA LEU A 585 -15.90 10.41 12.03
C LEU A 585 -15.57 9.32 13.06
N ALA A 586 -14.49 8.57 12.84
CA ALA A 586 -14.08 7.53 13.76
C ALA A 586 -13.82 8.12 15.15
N GLU A 587 -14.22 7.41 16.21
CA GLU A 587 -14.07 7.89 17.60
C GLU A 587 -14.78 9.24 17.90
N CYS A 588 -15.71 9.70 17.07
CA CYS A 588 -16.59 10.84 17.37
C CYS A 588 -17.77 10.40 18.26
N GLY A 589 -17.51 10.04 19.52
CA GLY A 589 -18.52 9.49 20.43
C GLY A 589 -19.78 10.35 20.66
N GLY A 590 -19.71 11.67 20.42
CA GLY A 590 -20.85 12.59 20.54
C GLY A 590 -21.87 12.48 19.39
N VAL A 591 -21.49 11.92 18.24
CA VAL A 591 -22.37 11.81 17.06
C VAL A 591 -23.38 10.68 17.27
N THR A 592 -24.66 11.02 17.18
CA THR A 592 -25.78 10.09 17.35
C THR A 592 -26.74 10.06 16.14
N ASP A 593 -26.77 11.13 15.34
CA ASP A 593 -27.66 11.29 14.19
C ASP A 593 -26.86 11.45 12.89
N LEU A 594 -27.08 10.53 11.94
CA LEU A 594 -26.45 10.56 10.62
C LEU A 594 -27.32 11.24 9.55
N LYS A 595 -28.53 11.72 9.86
CA LYS A 595 -29.42 12.37 8.87
C LYS A 595 -28.74 13.48 8.06
N PRO A 596 -27.88 14.33 8.65
CA PRO A 596 -27.16 15.34 7.88
C PRO A 596 -26.27 14.78 6.77
N LEU A 597 -25.77 13.54 6.92
CA LEU A 597 -24.91 12.91 5.92
C LEU A 597 -25.66 12.55 4.63
N ALA A 598 -26.99 12.41 4.66
CA ALA A 598 -27.77 12.04 3.48
C ALA A 598 -27.62 13.03 2.31
N GLY A 599 -27.24 14.29 2.59
CA GLY A 599 -26.96 15.30 1.57
C GLY A 599 -25.61 15.14 0.86
N LEU A 600 -24.69 14.35 1.42
CA LEU A 600 -23.31 14.14 0.95
C LEU A 600 -23.23 13.10 -0.18
N VAL A 601 -24.05 13.28 -1.22
CA VAL A 601 -24.16 12.33 -2.35
C VAL A 601 -22.86 12.14 -3.15
N GLY A 602 -21.86 13.00 -2.93
CA GLY A 602 -20.52 12.89 -3.48
C GLY A 602 -19.60 11.93 -2.73
N LEU A 603 -20.01 11.43 -1.55
CA LEU A 603 -19.15 10.67 -0.65
C LEU A 603 -18.78 9.31 -1.24
N VAL A 604 -17.50 9.00 -1.17
CA VAL A 604 -16.88 7.80 -1.76
C VAL A 604 -16.33 6.91 -0.64
N SER A 605 -15.84 7.52 0.44
CA SER A 605 -15.32 6.86 1.64
C SER A 605 -15.92 7.49 2.89
N LEU A 606 -16.38 6.64 3.81
CA LEU A 606 -16.91 7.05 5.11
C LEU A 606 -16.36 6.15 6.22
N ASP A 607 -15.60 6.73 7.13
CA ASP A 607 -15.07 6.03 8.30
C ASP A 607 -15.90 6.37 9.54
N LEU A 608 -16.55 5.36 10.12
CA LEU A 608 -17.32 5.42 11.37
C LEU A 608 -16.73 4.45 12.42
N ALA A 609 -15.43 4.14 12.37
CA ALA A 609 -14.80 3.11 13.20
C ALA A 609 -14.65 3.49 14.69
N CYS A 610 -14.38 2.48 15.53
CA CYS A 610 -13.91 2.68 16.91
C CYS A 610 -12.57 1.96 17.14
N GLY A 611 -11.46 2.68 16.96
CA GLY A 611 -10.10 2.15 17.13
C GLY A 611 -9.10 2.72 16.12
N GLU A 612 -7.85 2.23 16.19
CA GLU A 612 -6.83 2.61 15.23
C GLU A 612 -7.24 2.21 13.81
N SER A 613 -7.10 3.16 12.89
CA SER A 613 -7.43 2.99 11.48
C SER A 613 -6.71 1.79 10.86
N ILE A 614 -7.43 1.01 10.05
CA ILE A 614 -6.84 -0.06 9.24
C ILE A 614 -6.18 0.51 7.97
N GLU A 615 -6.46 1.77 7.58
CA GLU A 615 -5.81 2.41 6.43
C GLU A 615 -5.33 3.85 6.68
N PRO A 616 -4.14 4.24 6.18
CA PRO A 616 -3.72 5.63 6.16
C PRO A 616 -4.53 6.43 5.14
N VAL A 617 -4.99 7.61 5.57
CA VAL A 617 -5.58 8.60 4.67
C VAL A 617 -4.51 9.05 3.68
N PRO A 618 -4.82 9.15 2.38
CA PRO A 618 -3.81 9.56 1.43
C PRO A 618 -3.52 11.05 1.55
N GLY A 619 -2.27 11.36 1.92
CA GLY A 619 -1.79 12.70 2.21
C GLY A 619 -1.51 12.99 3.69
N ALA A 620 -1.72 12.02 4.60
CA ALA A 620 -1.18 12.12 5.96
C ALA A 620 0.33 11.84 5.96
N ASP A 621 1.07 12.64 6.72
CA ASP A 621 2.52 12.54 6.93
C ASP A 621 2.92 11.13 7.42
N GLU A 622 3.99 10.57 6.88
CA GLU A 622 4.43 9.19 7.17
C GLU A 622 4.99 9.03 8.59
N ASN A 623 5.10 10.12 9.35
CA ASN A 623 5.78 10.21 10.66
C ASN A 623 4.86 10.36 11.90
N ALA A 624 3.55 10.09 11.81
CA ALA A 624 2.74 9.96 13.02
C ALA A 624 3.16 8.69 13.81
N PRO A 625 3.47 8.78 15.11
CA PRO A 625 3.90 7.63 15.89
C PRO A 625 2.80 6.56 15.91
N ARG A 626 3.06 5.43 15.24
CA ARG A 626 2.20 4.24 15.26
C ARG A 626 2.41 3.50 16.58
N ALA A 627 1.50 3.70 17.52
CA ALA A 627 1.48 2.93 18.75
C ALA A 627 0.90 1.54 18.47
N SER A 628 1.78 0.58 18.19
CA SER A 628 1.44 -0.84 18.10
C SER A 628 0.83 -1.36 19.41
N GLN A 629 -0.49 -1.29 19.53
CA GLN A 629 -1.31 -2.20 20.34
C GLN A 629 -2.66 -2.39 19.66
N VAL A 630 -2.93 -3.60 19.16
CA VAL A 630 -4.31 -4.06 18.91
C VAL A 630 -5.01 -4.12 20.27
N ARG A 631 -5.53 -2.98 20.72
CA ARG A 631 -6.56 -2.94 21.75
C ARG A 631 -7.86 -3.22 21.03
N PHE A 632 -8.57 -4.26 21.48
CA PHE A 632 -9.96 -4.48 21.11
C PHE A 632 -10.69 -3.14 21.23
N ALA A 633 -11.42 -2.77 20.17
CA ALA A 633 -12.33 -1.63 20.14
C ALA A 633 -12.99 -1.45 21.52
N ASP A 634 -12.78 -0.30 22.14
CA ASP A 634 -13.56 0.07 23.31
C ASP A 634 -14.94 0.52 22.79
N PRO A 635 -16.01 -0.28 22.96
CA PRO A 635 -17.33 0.11 22.48
C PRO A 635 -17.86 1.38 23.15
N GLU A 636 -17.26 1.84 24.27
CA GLU A 636 -17.58 3.14 24.87
C GLU A 636 -17.00 4.32 24.09
N ARG A 637 -16.00 4.09 23.21
CA ARG A 637 -15.41 5.11 22.32
C ARG A 637 -16.05 5.14 20.92
N GLY A 638 -16.95 4.21 20.62
CA GLY A 638 -17.65 4.16 19.34
C GLY A 638 -18.77 5.21 19.21
N LEU A 639 -19.26 5.34 17.99
CA LEU A 639 -20.40 6.20 17.67
C LEU A 639 -21.66 5.69 18.37
N ALA A 640 -22.43 6.61 18.94
CA ALA A 640 -23.68 6.30 19.59
C ALA A 640 -24.87 6.19 18.59
N VAL A 641 -24.58 5.87 17.33
CA VAL A 641 -25.53 5.80 16.21
C VAL A 641 -26.37 4.52 16.28
N ALA A 642 -27.68 4.67 16.21
CA ALA A 642 -28.64 3.55 16.18
C ALA A 642 -29.36 3.39 14.84
N ASP A 643 -29.47 4.47 14.05
CA ASP A 643 -30.21 4.52 12.78
C ASP A 643 -29.23 4.75 11.62
N LEU A 644 -29.12 3.74 10.75
CA LEU A 644 -28.28 3.76 9.55
C LEU A 644 -29.04 4.19 8.29
N SER A 645 -30.36 4.43 8.38
CA SER A 645 -31.20 4.77 7.22
C SER A 645 -30.70 5.97 6.40
N PRO A 646 -30.04 7.01 6.97
CA PRO A 646 -29.47 8.11 6.19
C PRO A 646 -28.40 7.68 5.19
N LEU A 647 -27.72 6.55 5.43
CA LEU A 647 -26.67 6.03 4.55
C LEU A 647 -27.24 5.58 3.19
N ALA A 648 -28.55 5.32 3.07
CA ALA A 648 -29.17 4.90 1.81
C ALA A 648 -29.00 5.92 0.67
N ALA A 649 -28.78 7.20 0.98
CA ALA A 649 -28.52 8.23 -0.01
C ALA A 649 -27.09 8.16 -0.59
N LEU A 650 -26.16 7.49 0.10
CA LEU A 650 -24.73 7.48 -0.20
C LEU A 650 -24.33 6.36 -1.17
N THR A 651 -25.07 6.23 -2.26
CA THR A 651 -24.93 5.15 -3.26
C THR A 651 -23.58 5.10 -3.99
N ARG A 652 -22.72 6.10 -3.80
CA ARG A 652 -21.35 6.17 -4.35
C ARG A 652 -20.29 5.54 -3.45
N LEU A 653 -20.62 5.18 -2.22
CA LEU A 653 -19.69 4.56 -1.29
C LEU A 653 -19.13 3.26 -1.88
N TYR A 654 -17.81 3.16 -1.95
CA TYR A 654 -17.11 1.91 -2.25
C TYR A 654 -16.59 1.25 -0.97
N TRP A 655 -16.32 2.06 0.05
CA TRP A 655 -15.77 1.63 1.32
C TRP A 655 -16.52 2.32 2.47
N ILE A 656 -16.84 1.53 3.48
CA ILE A 656 -17.48 1.98 4.70
C ILE A 656 -17.03 1.10 5.87
N ASP A 657 -16.55 1.73 6.94
CA ASP A 657 -16.30 1.06 8.22
C ASP A 657 -17.44 1.40 9.17
N LEU A 658 -18.14 0.38 9.68
CA LEU A 658 -19.25 0.52 10.62
C LEU A 658 -18.92 -0.03 12.01
N THR A 659 -17.67 -0.40 12.29
CA THR A 659 -17.26 -1.01 13.57
C THR A 659 -17.55 -0.09 14.77
N GLY A 660 -17.56 1.24 14.60
CA GLY A 660 -17.96 2.16 15.66
C GLY A 660 -19.47 2.22 15.93
N CYS A 661 -20.32 1.63 15.09
CA CYS A 661 -21.79 1.72 15.18
C CYS A 661 -22.43 0.62 16.05
N ALA A 662 -21.80 0.27 17.18
CA ALA A 662 -22.24 -0.86 18.03
C ALA A 662 -23.69 -0.76 18.57
N ARG A 663 -24.29 0.43 18.56
CA ARG A 663 -25.69 0.67 18.98
C ARG A 663 -26.73 0.37 17.90
N ALA A 664 -26.31 0.26 16.64
CA ALA A 664 -27.22 -0.06 15.56
C ALA A 664 -27.70 -1.52 15.67
N ARG A 665 -29.03 -1.70 15.65
CA ARG A 665 -29.68 -3.02 15.78
C ARG A 665 -30.15 -3.58 14.45
N THR A 666 -30.16 -2.74 13.40
CA THR A 666 -30.62 -3.09 12.05
C THR A 666 -29.65 -2.54 11.03
N LEU A 667 -29.53 -3.21 9.89
CA LEU A 667 -28.73 -2.76 8.75
C LEU A 667 -29.54 -1.93 7.74
N ASN A 668 -30.74 -1.46 8.13
CA ASN A 668 -31.57 -0.63 7.27
C ASN A 668 -30.83 0.67 6.91
N GLY A 669 -30.76 0.97 5.62
CA GLY A 669 -29.90 2.02 5.07
C GLY A 669 -28.82 1.47 4.15
N LEU A 670 -28.33 0.25 4.40
CA LEU A 670 -27.25 -0.34 3.60
C LEU A 670 -27.74 -0.94 2.27
N GLN A 671 -29.04 -1.17 2.10
CA GLN A 671 -29.62 -1.81 0.91
C GLN A 671 -29.26 -1.11 -0.40
N ALA A 672 -29.04 0.20 -0.36
CA ALA A 672 -28.75 1.01 -1.54
C ALA A 672 -27.25 1.10 -1.87
N LEU A 673 -26.38 0.53 -1.04
CA LEU A 673 -24.93 0.61 -1.16
C LEU A 673 -24.34 -0.51 -2.04
N GLU A 674 -24.91 -0.71 -3.23
CA GLU A 674 -24.58 -1.83 -4.13
C GLU A 674 -23.12 -1.87 -4.62
N ARG A 675 -22.35 -0.80 -4.37
CA ARG A 675 -20.94 -0.65 -4.76
C ARG A 675 -19.95 -1.08 -3.69
N VAL A 676 -20.42 -1.36 -2.47
CA VAL A 676 -19.57 -1.80 -1.36
C VAL A 676 -19.07 -3.22 -1.64
N THR A 677 -17.76 -3.42 -1.51
CA THR A 677 -17.09 -4.71 -1.72
C THR A 677 -16.69 -5.39 -0.42
N GLU A 678 -16.51 -4.61 0.64
CA GLU A 678 -16.03 -5.08 1.94
C GLU A 678 -16.94 -4.50 3.02
N LEU A 679 -17.40 -5.35 3.93
CA LEU A 679 -18.27 -4.93 5.02
C LEU A 679 -17.92 -5.67 6.30
N HIS A 680 -17.54 -4.91 7.32
CA HIS A 680 -17.22 -5.42 8.65
C HIS A 680 -18.29 -4.95 9.67
N LEU A 681 -18.91 -5.92 10.34
CA LEU A 681 -20.03 -5.76 11.26
C LEU A 681 -19.74 -6.41 12.64
N ASP A 682 -18.46 -6.56 13.01
CA ASP A 682 -18.00 -7.20 14.25
C ASP A 682 -18.56 -6.54 15.53
N ALA A 683 -18.86 -5.25 15.47
CA ALA A 683 -19.47 -4.51 16.56
C ALA A 683 -20.99 -4.73 16.74
N PHE A 684 -21.67 -5.35 15.77
CA PHE A 684 -23.12 -5.50 15.73
C PHE A 684 -23.60 -6.77 16.44
N LYS A 685 -23.32 -6.88 17.74
CA LYS A 685 -23.60 -8.11 18.54
C LYS A 685 -25.08 -8.50 18.62
N GLU A 686 -25.97 -7.53 18.41
CA GLU A 686 -27.42 -7.67 18.58
C GLU A 686 -28.16 -7.91 17.25
N ILE A 687 -27.44 -8.02 16.14
CA ILE A 687 -28.05 -8.19 14.81
C ILE A 687 -28.74 -9.55 14.67
N THR A 688 -29.92 -9.54 14.05
CA THR A 688 -30.72 -10.75 13.77
C THR A 688 -31.20 -10.85 12.33
N ASP A 689 -31.24 -9.74 11.59
CA ASP A 689 -31.77 -9.67 10.24
C ASP A 689 -30.72 -9.12 9.27
N LEU A 690 -30.32 -9.97 8.31
CA LEU A 690 -29.39 -9.63 7.23
C LEU A 690 -30.09 -9.29 5.91
N LYS A 691 -31.44 -9.24 5.85
CA LYS A 691 -32.18 -8.86 4.63
C LYS A 691 -31.66 -7.59 3.96
N PRO A 692 -31.21 -6.57 4.70
CA PRO A 692 -30.63 -5.39 4.07
C PRO A 692 -29.39 -5.67 3.21
N LEU A 693 -28.70 -6.79 3.43
CA LEU A 693 -27.51 -7.16 2.70
C LEU A 693 -27.78 -7.82 1.34
N ALA A 694 -28.97 -8.39 1.14
CA ALA A 694 -29.28 -9.15 -0.08
C ALA A 694 -29.02 -8.41 -1.41
N PRO A 695 -29.22 -7.07 -1.52
CA PRO A 695 -28.91 -6.33 -2.75
C PRO A 695 -27.41 -6.12 -3.02
N LEU A 696 -26.53 -6.28 -2.03
CA LEU A 696 -25.08 -6.01 -2.16
C LEU A 696 -24.34 -7.13 -2.90
N THR A 697 -24.80 -7.50 -4.09
CA THR A 697 -24.25 -8.60 -4.90
C THR A 697 -22.80 -8.39 -5.36
N GLY A 698 -22.25 -7.18 -5.18
CA GLY A 698 -20.84 -6.85 -5.38
C GLY A 698 -19.91 -7.23 -4.23
N LEU A 699 -20.44 -7.66 -3.08
CA LEU A 699 -19.67 -7.94 -1.87
C LEU A 699 -18.71 -9.12 -2.06
N VAL A 700 -17.46 -8.93 -1.64
CA VAL A 700 -16.34 -9.88 -1.72
C VAL A 700 -15.96 -10.37 -0.32
N GLU A 701 -15.97 -9.48 0.67
CA GLU A 701 -15.70 -9.80 2.07
C GLU A 701 -16.85 -9.37 2.98
N LEU A 702 -17.30 -10.31 3.83
CA LEU A 702 -18.29 -10.05 4.87
C LEU A 702 -17.82 -10.62 6.20
N ASP A 703 -17.63 -9.73 7.16
CA ASP A 703 -17.37 -10.07 8.56
C ASP A 703 -18.58 -9.72 9.41
N VAL A 704 -19.22 -10.73 10.02
CA VAL A 704 -20.31 -10.58 11.00
C VAL A 704 -19.96 -11.28 12.31
N ARG A 705 -18.68 -11.27 12.71
CA ARG A 705 -18.24 -11.87 13.97
C ARG A 705 -19.00 -11.32 15.16
N GLY A 706 -19.31 -12.18 16.13
CA GLY A 706 -19.98 -11.79 17.37
C GLY A 706 -21.48 -11.51 17.21
N ALA A 707 -22.07 -11.76 16.03
CA ALA A 707 -23.51 -11.75 15.82
C ALA A 707 -24.19 -12.97 16.46
N ASP A 708 -24.10 -13.10 17.78
CA ASP A 708 -24.51 -14.30 18.54
C ASP A 708 -25.99 -14.65 18.41
N LYS A 709 -26.81 -13.67 18.01
CA LYS A 709 -28.26 -13.79 17.85
C LYS A 709 -28.71 -14.15 16.44
N LEU A 710 -27.80 -14.13 15.45
CA LEU A 710 -28.08 -14.42 14.05
C LEU A 710 -28.45 -15.90 13.85
N GLU A 711 -29.54 -16.14 13.13
CA GLU A 711 -30.07 -17.48 12.84
C GLU A 711 -30.32 -17.69 11.33
N ASP A 712 -30.89 -16.69 10.65
CA ASP A 712 -31.25 -16.76 9.24
C ASP A 712 -30.14 -16.22 8.33
N LEU A 713 -29.57 -17.11 7.51
CA LEU A 713 -28.57 -16.78 6.49
C LEU A 713 -29.16 -16.62 5.09
N ALA A 714 -30.47 -16.79 4.88
CA ALA A 714 -31.11 -16.69 3.56
C ALA A 714 -30.75 -15.42 2.78
N PRO A 715 -30.60 -14.23 3.41
CA PRO A 715 -30.17 -13.02 2.71
C PRO A 715 -28.78 -13.08 2.07
N LEU A 716 -27.90 -13.99 2.52
CA LEU A 716 -26.56 -14.14 1.98
C LEU A 716 -26.52 -14.92 0.65
N ALA A 717 -27.59 -15.64 0.31
CA ALA A 717 -27.61 -16.53 -0.86
C ALA A 717 -27.42 -15.81 -2.20
N SER A 718 -27.71 -14.50 -2.27
CA SER A 718 -27.49 -13.67 -3.46
C SER A 718 -26.06 -13.15 -3.61
N LEU A 719 -25.22 -13.24 -2.57
CA LEU A 719 -23.86 -12.68 -2.51
C LEU A 719 -22.84 -13.58 -3.23
N THR A 720 -23.13 -13.98 -4.45
CA THR A 720 -22.37 -15.01 -5.20
C THR A 720 -20.92 -14.64 -5.52
N ARG A 721 -20.49 -13.40 -5.28
CA ARG A 721 -19.10 -12.93 -5.43
C ARG A 721 -18.26 -13.02 -4.15
N LEU A 722 -18.86 -13.47 -3.05
CA LEU A 722 -18.21 -13.53 -1.76
C LEU A 722 -17.06 -14.54 -1.80
N GLU A 723 -15.87 -14.07 -1.42
CA GLU A 723 -14.65 -14.89 -1.28
C GLU A 723 -14.33 -15.15 0.18
N SER A 724 -14.65 -14.22 1.07
CA SER A 724 -14.39 -14.32 2.50
C SER A 724 -15.67 -14.08 3.30
N LEU A 725 -16.05 -15.08 4.10
CA LEU A 725 -17.20 -15.01 4.99
C LEU A 725 -16.82 -15.42 6.41
N THR A 726 -17.02 -14.50 7.36
CA THR A 726 -16.77 -14.76 8.77
C THR A 726 -18.06 -14.64 9.58
N LEU A 727 -18.53 -15.78 10.10
CA LEU A 727 -19.76 -15.95 10.91
C LEU A 727 -19.46 -16.32 12.37
N ARG A 728 -18.22 -16.08 12.84
CA ARG A 728 -17.75 -16.54 14.16
C ARG A 728 -18.68 -16.10 15.29
N GLY A 729 -18.99 -17.03 16.18
CA GLY A 729 -19.85 -16.78 17.33
C GLY A 729 -21.34 -16.81 17.00
N GLY A 730 -21.76 -17.16 15.78
CA GLY A 730 -23.17 -17.33 15.41
C GLY A 730 -23.85 -18.47 16.19
N GLY A 731 -24.18 -18.22 17.46
CA GLY A 731 -24.63 -19.22 18.43
C GLY A 731 -25.97 -19.87 18.09
N ARG A 732 -26.72 -19.30 17.15
CA ARG A 732 -28.02 -19.81 16.69
C ARG A 732 -28.02 -20.35 15.27
N ILE A 733 -26.95 -20.13 14.50
CA ILE A 733 -26.83 -20.62 13.12
C ILE A 733 -26.83 -22.15 13.14
N ALA A 734 -27.76 -22.75 12.40
CA ALA A 734 -27.89 -24.21 12.26
C ALA A 734 -28.03 -24.64 10.80
N ASP A 735 -28.72 -23.82 9.98
CA ASP A 735 -28.92 -24.09 8.55
C ASP A 735 -27.89 -23.34 7.71
N LEU A 736 -27.01 -24.09 7.03
CA LEU A 736 -26.02 -23.56 6.10
C LEU A 736 -26.50 -23.59 4.64
N THR A 737 -27.72 -24.06 4.36
CA THR A 737 -28.27 -24.17 2.98
C THR A 737 -28.11 -22.89 2.16
N PRO A 738 -28.29 -21.67 2.73
CA PRO A 738 -28.07 -20.43 1.98
C PRO A 738 -26.65 -20.23 1.44
N LEU A 739 -25.64 -20.90 2.01
CA LEU A 739 -24.25 -20.77 1.59
C LEU A 739 -23.91 -21.64 0.37
N ALA A 740 -24.75 -22.62 0.01
CA ALA A 740 -24.42 -23.63 -1.01
C ALA A 740 -24.14 -23.05 -2.41
N GLY A 741 -24.65 -21.85 -2.71
CA GLY A 741 -24.45 -21.16 -3.98
C GLY A 741 -23.24 -20.23 -4.04
N LEU A 742 -22.48 -20.07 -2.95
CA LEU A 742 -21.35 -19.13 -2.85
C LEU A 742 -20.07 -19.75 -3.42
N ALA A 743 -20.08 -20.13 -4.69
CA ALA A 743 -19.03 -20.94 -5.31
C ALA A 743 -17.63 -20.27 -5.39
N GLU A 744 -17.57 -18.95 -5.19
CA GLU A 744 -16.32 -18.19 -5.16
C GLU A 744 -15.66 -18.16 -3.77
N LEU A 745 -16.30 -18.74 -2.74
CA LEU A 745 -15.81 -18.71 -1.37
C LEU A 745 -14.48 -19.46 -1.22
N ARG A 746 -13.52 -18.76 -0.63
CA ARG A 746 -12.14 -19.16 -0.35
C ARG A 746 -11.94 -19.37 1.15
N LEU A 747 -12.43 -18.43 1.94
CA LEU A 747 -12.39 -18.47 3.40
C LEU A 747 -13.81 -18.52 3.98
N LEU A 748 -14.04 -19.53 4.83
CA LEU A 748 -15.24 -19.64 5.66
C LEU A 748 -14.87 -19.86 7.12
N ASP A 749 -15.27 -18.92 7.97
CA ASP A 749 -15.15 -19.04 9.41
C ASP A 749 -16.54 -19.21 10.04
N LEU A 750 -16.80 -20.41 10.56
CA LEU A 750 -18.00 -20.82 11.30
C LEU A 750 -17.66 -21.10 12.77
N SER A 751 -16.53 -20.61 13.25
CA SER A 751 -16.04 -20.91 14.58
C SER A 751 -17.03 -20.49 15.66
N ARG A 752 -17.17 -21.31 16.70
CA ARG A 752 -18.13 -21.15 17.80
C ARG A 752 -19.59 -21.08 17.32
N CYS A 753 -19.93 -21.82 16.28
CA CYS A 753 -21.31 -22.11 15.90
C CYS A 753 -21.74 -23.51 16.41
N PRO A 754 -22.15 -23.65 17.68
CA PRO A 754 -22.36 -24.97 18.32
C PRO A 754 -23.56 -25.75 17.77
N LYS A 755 -24.47 -25.10 17.02
CA LYS A 755 -25.66 -25.74 16.44
C LYS A 755 -25.44 -26.24 15.01
N VAL A 756 -24.33 -25.86 14.36
CA VAL A 756 -23.98 -26.35 13.02
C VAL A 756 -23.63 -27.83 13.15
N ALA A 757 -24.43 -28.68 12.51
CA ALA A 757 -24.23 -30.13 12.48
C ALA A 757 -24.18 -30.68 11.03
N ASP A 758 -24.92 -30.06 10.12
CA ASP A 758 -25.03 -30.47 8.73
C ASP A 758 -24.09 -29.64 7.84
N LEU A 759 -23.01 -30.27 7.37
CA LEU A 759 -22.04 -29.65 6.46
C LEU A 759 -22.35 -29.90 4.98
N ARG A 760 -23.44 -30.62 4.63
CA ARG A 760 -23.80 -30.90 3.22
C ARG A 760 -23.86 -29.66 2.33
N PRO A 761 -24.37 -28.50 2.79
CA PRO A 761 -24.37 -27.28 1.99
C PRO A 761 -22.97 -26.81 1.55
N LEU A 762 -21.92 -27.17 2.29
CA LEU A 762 -20.55 -26.77 1.97
C LEU A 762 -19.92 -27.59 0.85
N ALA A 763 -20.48 -28.76 0.49
CA ALA A 763 -19.85 -29.70 -0.44
C ALA A 763 -19.61 -29.13 -1.86
N GLY A 764 -20.36 -28.08 -2.25
CA GLY A 764 -20.21 -27.38 -3.53
C GLY A 764 -19.15 -26.28 -3.54
N LEU A 765 -18.60 -25.90 -2.38
CA LEU A 765 -17.66 -24.78 -2.22
C LEU A 765 -16.23 -25.18 -2.58
N THR A 766 -16.04 -25.74 -3.78
CA THR A 766 -14.78 -26.41 -4.20
C THR A 766 -13.55 -25.50 -4.28
N ARG A 767 -13.72 -24.18 -4.17
CA ARG A 767 -12.63 -23.18 -4.12
C ARG A 767 -12.16 -22.84 -2.71
N LEU A 768 -12.77 -23.42 -1.69
CA LEU A 768 -12.44 -23.13 -0.30
C LEU A 768 -11.00 -23.57 0.01
N ASP A 769 -10.16 -22.63 0.42
CA ASP A 769 -8.79 -22.85 0.91
C ASP A 769 -8.77 -23.01 2.43
N SER A 770 -9.61 -22.25 3.14
CA SER A 770 -9.57 -22.11 4.59
C SER A 770 -10.94 -22.33 5.21
N LEU A 771 -11.06 -23.34 6.07
CA LEU A 771 -12.29 -23.65 6.79
C LEU A 771 -12.04 -23.68 8.30
N TRP A 772 -12.76 -22.82 9.02
CA TRP A 772 -12.73 -22.78 10.48
C TRP A 772 -14.04 -23.29 11.05
N LEU A 773 -13.95 -24.34 11.84
CA LEU A 773 -15.06 -25.00 12.54
C LEU A 773 -14.71 -25.18 14.03
N ASP A 774 -13.82 -24.36 14.58
CA ASP A 774 -13.46 -24.52 15.99
C ASP A 774 -14.67 -24.32 16.91
N GLU A 775 -14.77 -25.15 17.94
CA GLU A 775 -15.89 -25.21 18.88
C GLU A 775 -17.28 -25.46 18.21
N CYS A 776 -17.33 -25.99 16.98
CA CYS A 776 -18.56 -26.51 16.35
C CYS A 776 -18.92 -27.91 16.90
N VAL A 777 -19.28 -27.96 18.18
CA VAL A 777 -19.44 -29.21 18.95
C VAL A 777 -20.47 -30.21 18.39
N ALA A 778 -21.41 -29.77 17.55
CA ALA A 778 -22.43 -30.64 16.95
C ALA A 778 -21.98 -31.30 15.64
N VAL A 779 -20.86 -30.87 15.04
CA VAL A 779 -20.30 -31.48 13.84
C VAL A 779 -19.81 -32.89 14.16
N ARG A 780 -20.24 -33.85 13.32
CA ARG A 780 -19.89 -35.28 13.41
C ARG A 780 -19.47 -35.87 12.08
N ASP A 781 -20.18 -35.50 11.02
CA ASP A 781 -20.02 -36.07 9.69
C ASP A 781 -19.17 -35.14 8.82
N LEU A 782 -17.94 -35.56 8.52
CA LEU A 782 -17.02 -34.83 7.65
C LEU A 782 -17.14 -35.22 6.18
N ARG A 783 -18.01 -36.18 5.80
CA ARG A 783 -18.15 -36.62 4.40
C ARG A 783 -18.39 -35.47 3.41
N PRO A 784 -19.18 -34.42 3.74
CA PRO A 784 -19.35 -33.27 2.86
C PRO A 784 -18.04 -32.53 2.51
N LEU A 785 -17.04 -32.57 3.40
CA LEU A 785 -15.76 -31.89 3.19
C LEU A 785 -14.90 -32.59 2.15
N ALA A 786 -15.16 -33.87 1.85
CA ALA A 786 -14.32 -34.68 0.95
C ALA A 786 -14.25 -34.16 -0.51
N ALA A 787 -15.12 -33.22 -0.89
CA ALA A 787 -15.12 -32.56 -2.19
C ALA A 787 -14.30 -31.25 -2.22
N LEU A 788 -13.83 -30.75 -1.07
CA LEU A 788 -13.11 -29.49 -0.92
C LEU A 788 -11.61 -29.67 -1.19
N THR A 789 -11.24 -30.15 -2.37
CA THR A 789 -9.87 -30.61 -2.66
C THR A 789 -8.82 -29.49 -2.68
N GLU A 790 -9.24 -28.23 -2.72
CA GLU A 790 -8.36 -27.06 -2.65
C GLU A 790 -8.04 -26.62 -1.22
N LEU A 791 -8.64 -27.24 -0.19
CA LEU A 791 -8.48 -26.86 1.21
C LEU A 791 -7.02 -27.06 1.68
N THR A 792 -6.40 -25.97 2.13
CA THR A 792 -5.04 -25.92 2.71
C THR A 792 -5.08 -25.85 4.23
N PHE A 793 -6.14 -25.25 4.80
CA PHE A 793 -6.32 -25.08 6.23
C PHE A 793 -7.69 -25.61 6.71
N LEU A 794 -7.66 -26.48 7.73
CA LEU A 794 -8.85 -26.98 8.41
C LEU A 794 -8.69 -26.93 9.93
N ASN A 795 -9.54 -26.14 10.58
CA ASN A 795 -9.60 -26.10 12.03
C ASN A 795 -10.87 -26.79 12.55
N LEU A 796 -10.69 -27.93 13.22
CA LEU A 796 -11.73 -28.71 13.89
C LEU A 796 -11.55 -28.71 15.42
N GLN A 797 -10.76 -27.79 15.99
CA GLN A 797 -10.54 -27.71 17.43
C GLN A 797 -11.87 -27.72 18.19
N GLY A 798 -11.98 -28.53 19.24
CA GLY A 798 -13.18 -28.60 20.06
C GLY A 798 -14.39 -29.25 19.38
N CYS A 799 -14.27 -29.78 18.15
CA CYS A 799 -15.29 -30.64 17.52
C CYS A 799 -15.31 -32.02 18.17
N THR A 800 -15.70 -32.07 19.45
CA THR A 800 -15.57 -33.25 20.33
C THR A 800 -16.26 -34.52 19.82
N ALA A 801 -17.22 -34.39 18.90
CA ALA A 801 -18.01 -35.50 18.39
C ALA A 801 -17.48 -36.09 17.06
N VAL A 802 -16.44 -35.51 16.47
CA VAL A 802 -15.75 -36.03 15.28
C VAL A 802 -14.94 -37.26 15.66
N ALA A 803 -15.14 -38.36 14.92
CA ALA A 803 -14.44 -39.63 15.14
C ALA A 803 -13.85 -40.21 13.85
N ASP A 804 -14.55 -40.07 12.72
CA ASP A 804 -14.13 -40.61 11.41
C ASP A 804 -13.42 -39.52 10.59
N LEU A 805 -12.11 -39.71 10.39
CA LEU A 805 -11.28 -38.84 9.56
C LEU A 805 -11.15 -39.33 8.10
N THR A 806 -11.77 -40.45 7.73
CA THR A 806 -11.73 -41.00 6.36
C THR A 806 -12.04 -39.97 5.27
N PRO A 807 -13.02 -39.05 5.45
CA PRO A 807 -13.28 -38.01 4.46
C PRO A 807 -12.10 -37.08 4.16
N LEU A 808 -11.21 -36.85 5.15
CA LEU A 808 -10.07 -35.94 5.02
C LEU A 808 -8.98 -36.49 4.09
N ALA A 809 -8.93 -37.81 3.88
CA ALA A 809 -7.95 -38.46 3.00
C ALA A 809 -7.96 -37.96 1.54
N LYS A 810 -9.04 -37.28 1.11
CA LYS A 810 -9.14 -36.67 -0.23
C LYS A 810 -8.59 -35.25 -0.32
N LEU A 811 -8.26 -34.62 0.80
CA LEU A 811 -7.80 -33.23 0.88
C LEU A 811 -6.29 -33.15 0.64
N ALA A 812 -5.86 -33.51 -0.57
CA ALA A 812 -4.44 -33.71 -0.88
C ALA A 812 -3.55 -32.46 -0.67
N ARG A 813 -4.14 -31.26 -0.67
CA ARG A 813 -3.46 -29.97 -0.44
C ARG A 813 -3.48 -29.50 1.01
N LEU A 814 -4.06 -30.29 1.93
CA LEU A 814 -4.20 -29.87 3.32
C LEU A 814 -2.82 -29.76 3.98
N GLN A 815 -2.45 -28.55 4.36
CA GLN A 815 -1.17 -28.21 5.00
C GLN A 815 -1.30 -28.10 6.52
N VAL A 816 -2.44 -27.59 7.00
CA VAL A 816 -2.67 -27.38 8.43
C VAL A 816 -3.98 -28.02 8.86
N LEU A 817 -3.88 -28.88 9.87
CA LEU A 817 -5.01 -29.55 10.49
C LEU A 817 -4.97 -29.41 12.00
N HIS A 818 -5.95 -28.70 12.57
CA HIS A 818 -6.13 -28.61 14.02
C HIS A 818 -7.25 -29.54 14.47
N LEU A 819 -6.92 -30.52 15.32
CA LEU A 819 -7.84 -31.48 15.92
C LEU A 819 -7.92 -31.33 17.44
N THR A 820 -7.36 -30.26 18.01
CA THR A 820 -7.26 -30.06 19.46
C THR A 820 -8.58 -30.32 20.18
N GLY A 821 -8.60 -31.22 21.16
CA GLY A 821 -9.80 -31.59 21.90
C GLY A 821 -10.82 -32.43 21.13
N CYS A 822 -10.50 -32.98 19.95
CA CYS A 822 -11.31 -33.99 19.24
C CYS A 822 -11.21 -35.36 19.92
N LYS A 823 -11.87 -35.49 21.08
CA LYS A 823 -11.71 -36.63 22.01
C LYS A 823 -12.08 -38.00 21.44
N GLU A 824 -12.95 -38.05 20.42
CA GLU A 824 -13.41 -39.32 19.82
C GLU A 824 -12.54 -39.82 18.66
N VAL A 825 -11.58 -39.02 18.19
CA VAL A 825 -10.60 -39.43 17.18
C VAL A 825 -9.69 -40.51 17.77
N ARG A 826 -9.60 -41.65 17.07
CA ARG A 826 -8.77 -42.80 17.46
C ARG A 826 -7.84 -43.25 16.34
N ASP A 827 -8.32 -43.22 15.10
CA ASP A 827 -7.61 -43.68 13.92
C ASP A 827 -7.07 -42.49 13.11
N LEU A 828 -5.75 -42.42 13.00
CA LEU A 828 -5.04 -41.42 12.17
C LEU A 828 -4.66 -41.98 10.79
N GLY A 829 -4.99 -43.24 10.49
CA GLY A 829 -4.73 -43.89 9.20
C GLY A 829 -5.14 -43.05 7.97
N PRO A 830 -6.32 -42.40 7.97
CA PRO A 830 -6.72 -41.51 6.88
C PRO A 830 -5.79 -40.33 6.61
N LEU A 831 -5.00 -39.89 7.60
CA LEU A 831 -4.08 -38.77 7.44
C LEU A 831 -2.76 -39.18 6.79
N ALA A 832 -2.44 -40.48 6.72
CA ALA A 832 -1.17 -40.98 6.20
C ALA A 832 -0.94 -40.69 4.70
N VAL A 833 -1.99 -40.32 3.97
CA VAL A 833 -1.95 -39.99 2.53
C VAL A 833 -1.83 -38.48 2.27
N LEU A 834 -1.83 -37.65 3.31
CA LEU A 834 -1.77 -36.19 3.18
C LEU A 834 -0.31 -35.72 3.10
N GLU A 835 0.29 -35.89 1.91
CA GLU A 835 1.72 -35.63 1.69
C GLU A 835 2.14 -34.17 1.93
N ASP A 836 1.21 -33.22 1.75
CA ASP A 836 1.42 -31.79 1.96
C ASP A 836 1.17 -31.33 3.40
N LEU A 837 0.79 -32.21 4.33
CA LEU A 837 0.50 -31.83 5.71
C LEU A 837 1.79 -31.39 6.43
N GLU A 838 1.84 -30.12 6.84
CA GLU A 838 2.97 -29.48 7.51
C GLU A 838 2.76 -29.35 9.02
N VAL A 839 1.53 -29.02 9.44
CA VAL A 839 1.18 -28.79 10.84
C VAL A 839 -0.01 -29.66 11.22
N LEU A 840 0.17 -30.46 12.27
CA LEU A 840 -0.89 -31.26 12.85
C LEU A 840 -0.96 -31.01 14.37
N ASP A 841 -2.10 -30.48 14.81
CA ASP A 841 -2.36 -30.30 16.24
C ASP A 841 -3.32 -31.39 16.75
N LEU A 842 -2.81 -32.26 17.63
CA LEU A 842 -3.55 -33.33 18.29
C LEU A 842 -3.66 -33.09 19.81
N ASP A 843 -3.44 -31.88 20.29
CA ASP A 843 -3.54 -31.58 21.73
C ASP A 843 -4.90 -32.05 22.29
N ASP A 844 -4.90 -32.65 23.49
CA ASP A 844 -6.08 -33.20 24.17
C ASP A 844 -6.91 -34.23 23.36
N CYS A 845 -6.32 -34.86 22.34
CA CYS A 845 -6.92 -35.99 21.62
C CYS A 845 -6.75 -37.30 22.40
N ALA A 846 -7.47 -37.43 23.52
CA ALA A 846 -7.31 -38.54 24.46
C ALA A 846 -7.58 -39.95 23.89
N GLY A 847 -8.26 -40.04 22.74
CA GLY A 847 -8.55 -41.30 22.04
C GLY A 847 -7.40 -41.85 21.20
N VAL A 848 -6.45 -41.01 20.80
CA VAL A 848 -5.34 -41.37 19.91
C VAL A 848 -4.31 -42.22 20.68
N ALA A 849 -3.99 -43.38 20.12
CA ALA A 849 -3.03 -44.32 20.70
C ALA A 849 -1.96 -44.78 19.70
N ASP A 850 -2.09 -44.46 18.42
CA ASP A 850 -1.19 -44.89 17.36
C ASP A 850 -0.81 -43.74 16.43
N LEU A 851 0.47 -43.37 16.44
CA LEU A 851 1.08 -42.33 15.61
C LEU A 851 1.85 -42.89 14.41
N ARG A 852 1.94 -44.21 14.24
CA ARG A 852 2.60 -44.84 13.08
C ARG A 852 2.13 -44.29 11.72
N PRO A 853 0.84 -43.93 11.53
CA PRO A 853 0.39 -43.28 10.29
C PRO A 853 1.14 -41.98 9.94
N LEU A 854 1.68 -41.27 10.92
CA LEU A 854 2.34 -39.97 10.74
C LEU A 854 3.84 -40.09 10.43
N GLU A 855 4.46 -41.22 10.73
CA GLU A 855 5.93 -41.42 10.63
C GLU A 855 6.47 -41.11 9.23
N LYS A 856 5.69 -41.41 8.19
CA LYS A 856 6.08 -41.30 6.78
C LYS A 856 5.61 -40.02 6.06
N LEU A 857 4.96 -39.09 6.77
CA LEU A 857 4.49 -37.84 6.16
C LEU A 857 5.69 -36.93 5.82
N PRO A 858 5.96 -36.63 4.54
CA PRO A 858 7.24 -36.04 4.12
C PRO A 858 7.39 -34.57 4.52
N ARG A 859 6.29 -33.82 4.62
CA ARG A 859 6.30 -32.38 4.90
C ARG A 859 5.93 -31.99 6.33
N LEU A 860 5.51 -32.95 7.16
CA LEU A 860 5.10 -32.67 8.54
C LEU A 860 6.29 -32.10 9.34
N SER A 861 6.19 -30.84 9.73
CA SER A 861 7.24 -30.07 10.38
C SER A 861 6.88 -29.69 11.81
N ARG A 862 5.59 -29.65 12.18
CA ARG A 862 5.13 -29.36 13.54
C ARG A 862 4.04 -30.33 13.98
N LEU A 863 4.23 -30.92 15.16
CA LEU A 863 3.28 -31.85 15.76
C LEU A 863 3.08 -31.53 17.24
N PHE A 864 1.83 -31.22 17.60
CA PHE A 864 1.40 -30.95 18.98
C PHE A 864 0.68 -32.18 19.54
N LEU A 865 1.08 -32.64 20.73
CA LEU A 865 0.64 -33.92 21.33
C LEU A 865 0.41 -33.83 22.85
N ARG A 866 0.20 -32.64 23.40
CA ARG A 866 -0.12 -32.46 24.82
C ARG A 866 -1.46 -33.14 25.12
N GLY A 867 -1.62 -33.70 26.32
CA GLY A 867 -2.91 -34.30 26.71
C GLY A 867 -3.31 -35.57 25.93
N CYS A 868 -2.37 -36.26 25.28
CA CYS A 868 -2.58 -37.56 24.61
C CYS A 868 -2.06 -38.76 25.45
N PRO A 869 -2.75 -39.18 26.53
CA PRO A 869 -2.22 -40.15 27.50
C PRO A 869 -2.08 -41.59 26.98
N ARG A 870 -2.67 -41.91 25.83
CA ARG A 870 -2.68 -43.28 25.27
C ARG A 870 -1.59 -43.53 24.25
N VAL A 871 -0.87 -42.48 23.83
CA VAL A 871 0.25 -42.61 22.89
C VAL A 871 1.46 -43.20 23.63
N PRO A 872 2.04 -44.32 23.17
CA PRO A 872 3.25 -44.88 23.77
C PRO A 872 4.46 -43.95 23.59
N GLU A 873 5.26 -43.76 24.65
CA GLU A 873 6.50 -42.97 24.59
C GLU A 873 7.43 -43.41 23.47
N GLU A 874 7.51 -44.72 23.18
CA GLU A 874 8.32 -45.26 22.08
C GLU A 874 7.95 -44.69 20.69
N GLN A 875 6.67 -44.45 20.42
CA GLN A 875 6.25 -43.82 19.16
C GLN A 875 6.57 -42.33 19.13
N ILE A 876 6.57 -41.68 20.30
CA ILE A 876 6.89 -40.26 20.43
C ILE A 876 8.39 -40.04 20.23
N ASP A 877 9.23 -40.87 20.85
CA ASP A 877 10.68 -40.82 20.71
C ASP A 877 11.08 -41.05 19.24
N ARG A 878 10.47 -42.03 18.57
CA ARG A 878 10.66 -42.25 17.11
C ARG A 878 10.36 -41.02 16.26
N LEU A 879 9.27 -40.30 16.56
CA LEU A 879 8.92 -39.07 15.84
C LEU A 879 9.86 -37.90 16.21
N ALA A 880 10.30 -37.84 17.47
CA ALA A 880 11.24 -36.81 17.93
C ALA A 880 12.64 -36.94 17.29
N GLU A 881 13.04 -38.15 16.87
CA GLU A 881 14.27 -38.40 16.12
C GLU A 881 14.18 -37.95 14.65
N ARG A 882 12.99 -37.58 14.16
CA ARG A 882 12.80 -37.23 12.74
C ARG A 882 13.36 -35.84 12.43
N PRO A 883 14.31 -35.72 11.50
CA PRO A 883 14.92 -34.43 11.17
C PRO A 883 13.88 -33.45 10.59
N GLY A 884 13.84 -32.24 11.11
CA GLY A 884 12.92 -31.18 10.67
C GLY A 884 11.52 -31.22 11.29
N LEU A 885 11.19 -32.24 12.10
CA LEU A 885 9.92 -32.30 12.85
C LEU A 885 10.11 -31.70 14.25
N THR A 886 9.36 -30.66 14.56
CA THR A 886 9.30 -30.04 15.89
C THR A 886 8.13 -30.61 16.67
N LEU A 887 8.44 -31.28 17.78
CA LEU A 887 7.46 -31.92 18.65
C LEU A 887 7.21 -31.07 19.91
N LEU A 888 5.96 -30.70 20.17
CA LEU A 888 5.61 -29.77 21.27
C LEU A 888 4.82 -30.49 22.38
N ARG A 889 5.46 -30.70 23.55
CA ARG A 889 4.95 -31.55 24.65
C ARG A 889 4.77 -30.89 26.03
N LYS A 890 5.26 -29.67 26.26
CA LYS A 890 5.16 -28.98 27.57
C LYS A 890 4.39 -27.66 27.46
N ARG A 891 3.87 -27.16 28.59
CA ARG A 891 3.41 -25.76 28.71
C ARG A 891 4.60 -24.83 28.49
N ALA A 892 4.94 -24.57 27.23
CA ALA A 892 5.21 -23.20 26.88
C ALA A 892 3.83 -22.52 26.90
N THR A 893 3.75 -21.37 27.57
CA THR A 893 2.80 -20.33 27.18
C THR A 893 3.16 -19.93 25.75
N VAL A 894 2.91 -20.83 24.81
CA VAL A 894 2.57 -20.43 23.46
C VAL A 894 1.21 -19.80 23.69
N GLU A 895 1.22 -18.49 23.96
CA GLU A 895 0.03 -17.71 23.69
C GLU A 895 -0.41 -18.08 22.27
N HIS A 896 -1.69 -17.92 21.97
CA HIS A 896 -2.21 -18.19 20.64
C HIS A 896 -1.41 -17.47 19.52
N GLU A 897 -0.41 -16.63 19.81
CA GLU A 897 0.58 -16.02 18.92
C GLU A 897 1.32 -16.95 17.94
N ASP A 898 1.97 -18.06 18.30
CA ASP A 898 2.74 -18.84 17.29
C ASP A 898 1.85 -19.55 16.26
N ILE A 899 0.65 -19.97 16.70
CA ILE A 899 -0.37 -20.54 15.83
C ILE A 899 -1.06 -19.41 15.04
N ARG A 900 -1.35 -18.27 15.67
CA ARG A 900 -1.86 -17.07 14.98
C ARG A 900 -0.87 -16.50 13.99
N GLU A 901 0.43 -16.64 14.19
CA GLU A 901 1.47 -16.14 13.30
C GLU A 901 1.62 -17.05 12.07
N LEU A 902 1.39 -18.35 12.23
CA LEU A 902 1.25 -19.33 11.13
C LEU A 902 -0.09 -19.22 10.41
N GLU A 903 -1.20 -19.03 11.15
CA GLU A 903 -2.52 -18.71 10.62
C GLU A 903 -2.53 -17.34 9.92
N ARG A 904 -1.71 -16.39 10.38
CA ARG A 904 -1.49 -15.08 9.74
C ARG A 904 -0.63 -15.23 8.50
N THR A 905 0.40 -16.09 8.51
CA THR A 905 1.18 -16.38 7.29
C THR A 905 0.40 -17.21 6.25
N LEU A 906 -0.53 -18.08 6.66
CA LEU A 906 -1.45 -18.79 5.74
C LEU A 906 -2.59 -17.89 5.26
N LYS A 907 -3.18 -17.05 6.13
CA LYS A 907 -4.13 -16.00 5.71
C LYS A 907 -3.48 -14.92 4.85
N GLU A 908 -2.18 -14.66 5.01
CA GLU A 908 -1.40 -13.77 4.13
C GLU A 908 -0.92 -14.46 2.85
N ALA A 909 -0.93 -15.80 2.79
CA ALA A 909 -0.56 -16.58 1.61
C ALA A 909 -1.73 -16.85 0.65
N ASP A 910 -2.98 -16.80 1.15
CA ASP A 910 -4.22 -17.04 0.36
C ASP A 910 -5.17 -15.83 0.29
N ARG A 911 -4.77 -14.63 0.77
CA ARG A 911 -5.52 -13.38 0.49
C ARG A 911 -5.14 -12.83 -0.89
N PRO A 912 -6.11 -12.53 -1.78
CA PRO A 912 -5.86 -11.84 -3.04
C PRO A 912 -5.28 -10.43 -2.86
#